data_AF-A0A059BZK4-F1
#
_entry.id   AF-A0A059BZK4-F1
#
_cell.length_a   1.000
_cell.length_b   1.000
_cell.length_c   1.000
_cell.angle_alpha   90.00
_cell.angle_beta   90.00
_cell.angle_gamma   90.00
#
_symmetry.space_group_name_H-M   'P 1'
#
loop_
_entity.id
_entity.type
_entity.pdbx_description
1 polymer ?
#
loop_
_entity_poly.entity_id
_entity_poly.type
_entity_poly.pdbx_seq_one_letter_code
_entity_poly.pdbx_strand_id
1 'polypeptide(L)'
;MERNVEDGIRNSVIKQRVNPKRLRDEVRIGCGAGFGGDRPFAALKLLQRVEGLNYLVLECLAERTLADRYQEMMSGGDGFDSRISEWMALLLPLAVERGICIITNMGAVDPIGAQAKVLEVASGLGLQLTVAVAREVSFTEASNQGISTYLGAAPIVECLEKYQPNVVITSRVADAALFLGPMVYELGWNWDDLNLLAQGSLAGHLLECGCQLTGGYFMHPGDRYRDISLPCLLDISLPYAKVSCDGGVRVAKADGSGGVLNVSTCAQQLLYEIGDPAAYVTPDVVIDLRDVTFQPLSKNEMRCLGAKPSARSVPDQLLRLLPKDAGWKGWGEISYGGFECINRAKAAEIMVRSWFEEVIPGLNDRIVSCIIGVDSLKATSLVTGPSAYEAVTDIRLRMDGLFELKEHAFQFVREFTALYTNGPAGGGGICTGHRKEIYLGKELVWNWTPQHPHEPFIESRLKLVLQKFLVGRELVFWKVGAKQSMATDSNHHVGCLKDTVRNHAVRRPINPQMAEGNDDGDLMSKSDASPAPAGEEISLYNIAHGRAGDKGNDLNFSIIPHCPTDIERLKMIITPTWVKGVVSSLLNTSSFPDSDALAKRGRWVDEHVSVEVYEVRGIHSLNVVVRNILDGGVNCSRRIDRHGKTISDLILCQRVVLPPL
;
A
#
# COMPACT_ATOMS: atom_id res chain seq x y z
N MET A 1 -25.46 -29.67 19.66
CA MET A 1 -24.97 -30.63 18.65
C MET A 1 -23.77 -30.01 17.95
N GLU A 2 -22.60 -30.19 18.57
CA GLU A 2 -21.30 -29.80 18.02
C GLU A 2 -20.99 -30.76 16.87
N ARG A 3 -20.98 -30.26 15.63
CA ARG A 3 -20.50 -31.03 14.49
C ARG A 3 -18.97 -30.95 14.49
N ASN A 4 -18.36 -32.13 14.62
CA ASN A 4 -16.93 -32.40 14.50
C ASN A 4 -16.27 -31.56 13.42
N VAL A 5 -15.38 -30.68 13.84
CA VAL A 5 -14.40 -30.01 13.00
C VAL A 5 -13.38 -31.07 12.60
N GLU A 6 -13.26 -31.36 11.31
CA GLU A 6 -12.21 -32.22 10.76
C GLU A 6 -10.82 -31.79 11.28
N ASP A 7 -9.98 -32.77 11.64
CA ASP A 7 -8.67 -32.58 12.28
C ASP A 7 -7.89 -31.37 11.72
N GLY A 8 -7.78 -30.32 12.55
CA GLY A 8 -6.88 -29.18 12.35
C GLY A 8 -7.45 -27.93 11.66
N ILE A 9 -8.74 -27.87 11.31
CA ILE A 9 -9.38 -26.63 10.83
C ILE A 9 -9.80 -25.76 12.02
N ARG A 10 -9.68 -24.44 11.92
CA ARG A 10 -10.16 -23.48 12.95
C ARG A 10 -10.96 -22.36 12.32
N ASN A 11 -11.91 -21.80 13.07
CA ASN A 11 -12.56 -20.56 12.70
C ASN A 11 -11.77 -19.34 13.19
N SER A 12 -12.12 -18.15 12.72
CA SER A 12 -11.41 -16.91 13.02
C SER A 12 -11.94 -16.20 14.28
N VAL A 13 -12.79 -16.86 15.06
CA VAL A 13 -13.26 -16.35 16.36
C VAL A 13 -12.06 -16.26 17.30
N ILE A 14 -11.89 -15.11 17.97
CA ILE A 14 -10.82 -14.93 18.94
C ILE A 14 -11.05 -15.88 20.12
N LYS A 15 -10.06 -16.70 20.41
CA LYS A 15 -10.05 -17.63 21.54
C LYS A 15 -8.74 -17.47 22.28
N GLN A 16 -8.80 -17.38 23.60
CA GLN A 16 -7.59 -17.32 24.43
C GLN A 16 -6.65 -18.51 24.14
N ARG A 17 -5.35 -18.23 24.17
CA ARG A 17 -4.30 -19.23 24.03
C ARG A 17 -4.29 -20.12 25.28
N VAL A 18 -4.08 -21.42 25.08
CA VAL A 18 -3.94 -22.38 26.18
C VAL A 18 -2.48 -22.37 26.66
N ASN A 19 -2.25 -21.91 27.89
CA ASN A 19 -0.92 -21.82 28.53
C ASN A 19 0.13 -21.09 27.67
N PRO A 20 -0.11 -19.81 27.28
CA PRO A 20 0.88 -19.06 26.52
C PRO A 20 2.18 -18.94 27.33
N LYS A 21 3.29 -19.35 26.72
CA LYS A 21 4.62 -19.26 27.33
C LYS A 21 5.32 -18.02 26.79
N ARG A 22 5.86 -17.20 27.70
CA ARG A 22 6.84 -16.18 27.33
C ARG A 22 8.18 -16.88 27.05
N LEU A 23 8.65 -16.77 25.82
CA LEU A 23 9.91 -17.34 25.35
C LEU A 23 11.05 -16.32 25.41
N ARG A 24 10.71 -15.02 25.29
CA ARG A 24 11.67 -13.91 25.32
C ARG A 24 11.08 -12.70 26.05
N ASP A 25 11.95 -11.87 26.64
CA ASP A 25 11.56 -10.56 27.19
C ASP A 25 11.52 -9.47 26.10
N GLU A 26 12.25 -9.66 25.00
CA GLU A 26 12.25 -8.81 23.80
C GLU A 26 12.35 -9.68 22.54
N VAL A 27 11.59 -9.31 21.50
CA VAL A 27 11.69 -9.90 20.15
C VAL A 27 12.15 -8.84 19.14
N ARG A 28 13.01 -9.25 18.20
CA ARG A 28 13.49 -8.41 17.09
C ARG A 28 12.94 -8.90 15.76
N ILE A 29 12.20 -8.04 15.08
CA ILE A 29 11.51 -8.39 13.82
C ILE A 29 11.90 -7.38 12.75
N GLY A 30 12.51 -7.86 11.66
CA GLY A 30 12.89 -7.06 10.51
C GLY A 30 11.83 -7.07 9.42
N CYS A 31 11.67 -5.94 8.72
CA CYS A 31 10.99 -5.90 7.44
C CYS A 31 12.01 -6.27 6.35
N GLY A 32 11.80 -7.36 5.63
CA GLY A 32 12.59 -7.76 4.47
C GLY A 32 11.98 -7.32 3.14
N ALA A 33 10.67 -7.03 3.09
CA ALA A 33 10.01 -6.46 1.93
C ALA A 33 8.78 -5.66 2.37
N GLY A 34 8.54 -4.52 1.71
CA GLY A 34 7.33 -3.71 1.91
C GLY A 34 6.34 -3.73 0.74
N PHE A 35 6.65 -4.48 -0.32
CA PHE A 35 5.75 -4.80 -1.44
C PHE A 35 6.37 -5.90 -2.30
N GLY A 36 5.59 -6.55 -3.17
CA GLY A 36 6.11 -7.70 -3.92
C GLY A 36 7.32 -7.38 -4.84
N GLY A 37 7.41 -6.15 -5.37
CA GLY A 37 8.50 -5.72 -6.25
C GLY A 37 9.72 -5.11 -5.54
N ASP A 38 9.85 -5.30 -4.23
CA ASP A 38 10.95 -4.77 -3.45
C ASP A 38 12.30 -5.44 -3.80
N ARG A 39 13.40 -4.93 -3.25
CA ARG A 39 14.77 -5.34 -3.58
C ARG A 39 15.25 -6.46 -2.64
N PRO A 40 15.46 -7.70 -3.12
CA PRO A 40 15.94 -8.80 -2.26
C PRO A 40 17.27 -8.52 -1.56
N PHE A 41 18.17 -7.79 -2.24
CA PHE A 41 19.46 -7.39 -1.66
C PHE A 41 19.33 -6.43 -0.47
N ALA A 42 18.26 -5.64 -0.37
CA ALA A 42 18.03 -4.79 0.80
C ALA A 42 17.72 -5.65 2.04
N ALA A 43 16.93 -6.72 1.86
CA ALA A 43 16.64 -7.70 2.91
C ALA A 43 17.90 -8.44 3.36
N LEU A 44 18.73 -8.86 2.40
CA LEU A 44 20.02 -9.50 2.71
C LEU A 44 20.94 -8.56 3.51
N LYS A 45 21.03 -7.28 3.13
CA LYS A 45 21.80 -6.28 3.90
C LYS A 45 21.27 -6.13 5.32
N LEU A 46 19.95 -6.12 5.52
CA LEU A 46 19.36 -6.07 6.85
C LEU A 46 19.76 -7.31 7.67
N LEU A 47 19.60 -8.51 7.09
CA LEU A 47 20.02 -9.77 7.71
C LEU A 47 21.49 -9.78 8.08
N GLN A 48 22.36 -9.19 7.26
CA GLN A 48 23.81 -9.13 7.50
C GLN A 48 24.16 -8.16 8.63
N ARG A 49 23.57 -6.96 8.62
CA ARG A 49 23.94 -5.82 9.49
C ARG A 49 23.31 -5.87 10.87
N VAL A 50 22.10 -6.42 11.01
CA VAL A 50 21.37 -6.43 12.29
C VAL A 50 21.66 -7.72 13.05
N GLU A 51 22.30 -7.59 14.20
CA GLU A 51 22.59 -8.71 15.09
C GLU A 51 21.39 -9.11 15.95
N GLY A 52 21.22 -10.42 16.15
CA GLY A 52 20.17 -10.97 17.02
C GLY A 52 18.74 -10.75 16.50
N LEU A 53 18.55 -10.50 15.20
CA LEU A 53 17.24 -10.55 14.58
C LEU A 53 16.60 -11.93 14.82
N ASN A 54 15.31 -12.00 15.15
CA ASN A 54 14.61 -13.27 15.36
C ASN A 54 13.76 -13.65 14.15
N TYR A 55 13.14 -12.65 13.52
CA TYR A 55 12.24 -12.83 12.38
C TYR A 55 12.54 -11.85 11.26
N LEU A 56 12.34 -12.28 10.02
CA LEU A 56 12.34 -11.43 8.84
C LEU A 56 11.01 -11.59 8.10
N VAL A 57 10.24 -10.50 8.00
CA VAL A 57 8.93 -10.50 7.35
C VAL A 57 9.06 -10.00 5.91
N LEU A 58 8.61 -10.79 4.95
CA LEU A 58 8.47 -10.39 3.55
C LEU A 58 7.00 -10.12 3.24
N GLU A 59 6.59 -8.86 3.39
CA GLU A 59 5.27 -8.37 2.98
C GLU A 59 5.33 -8.09 1.47
N CYS A 60 4.72 -8.98 0.69
CA CYS A 60 4.81 -9.01 -0.76
C CYS A 60 3.45 -9.01 -1.47
N LEU A 61 2.35 -8.87 -0.74
CA LEU A 61 1.00 -9.07 -1.28
C LEU A 61 0.16 -7.83 -1.03
N ALA A 62 -0.33 -7.23 -2.10
CA ALA A 62 -1.37 -6.20 -2.05
C ALA A 62 -2.66 -6.71 -2.72
N GLU A 63 -3.77 -5.99 -2.57
CA GLU A 63 -5.04 -6.32 -3.25
C GLU A 63 -4.84 -6.50 -4.77
N ARG A 64 -4.06 -5.63 -5.40
CA ARG A 64 -3.73 -5.73 -6.83
C ARG A 64 -2.97 -7.02 -7.16
N THR A 65 -1.88 -7.29 -6.45
CA THR A 65 -1.05 -8.47 -6.72
C THR A 65 -1.82 -9.75 -6.47
N LEU A 66 -2.72 -9.78 -5.49
CA LEU A 66 -3.63 -10.90 -5.27
C LEU A 66 -4.58 -11.12 -6.46
N ALA A 67 -5.14 -10.05 -7.04
CA ALA A 67 -5.96 -10.15 -8.26
C ALA A 67 -5.14 -10.67 -9.45
N ASP A 68 -3.91 -10.19 -9.62
CA ASP A 68 -2.99 -10.65 -10.68
C ASP A 68 -2.66 -12.15 -10.50
N ARG A 69 -2.38 -12.61 -9.28
CA ARG A 69 -2.13 -14.03 -8.98
C ARG A 69 -3.36 -14.90 -9.23
N TYR A 70 -4.55 -14.39 -8.92
CA TYR A 70 -5.79 -15.08 -9.24
C TYR A 70 -5.97 -15.22 -10.76
N GLN A 71 -5.76 -14.15 -11.54
CA GLN A 71 -5.83 -14.19 -13.01
C GLN A 71 -4.84 -15.20 -13.62
N GLU A 72 -3.61 -15.20 -13.12
CA GLU A 72 -2.56 -16.11 -13.57
C GLU A 72 -2.95 -17.57 -13.30
N MET A 73 -3.41 -17.88 -12.09
CA MET A 73 -3.90 -19.21 -11.71
C MET A 73 -5.06 -19.68 -12.60
N MET A 74 -6.02 -18.80 -12.87
CA MET A 74 -7.15 -19.12 -13.77
C MET A 74 -6.71 -19.38 -15.22
N SER A 75 -5.54 -18.86 -15.60
CA SER A 75 -4.94 -19.06 -16.93
C SER A 75 -3.96 -20.25 -16.96
N GLY A 76 -3.85 -21.01 -15.87
CA GLY A 76 -3.00 -22.19 -15.76
C GLY A 76 -1.58 -21.94 -15.23
N GLY A 77 -1.27 -20.72 -14.77
CA GLY A 77 0.01 -20.38 -14.13
C GLY A 77 -0.03 -20.51 -12.59
N ASP A 78 1.01 -19.99 -11.93
CA ASP A 78 1.16 -20.09 -10.48
C ASP A 78 0.22 -19.14 -9.72
N GLY A 79 -0.50 -19.67 -8.71
CA GLY A 79 -1.34 -18.90 -7.80
C GLY A 79 -0.59 -18.21 -6.65
N PHE A 80 0.72 -18.43 -6.55
CA PHE A 80 1.62 -17.78 -5.59
C PHE A 80 2.55 -16.79 -6.30
N ASP A 81 3.30 -16.00 -5.53
CA ASP A 81 4.32 -15.11 -6.07
C ASP A 81 5.56 -15.90 -6.52
N SER A 82 5.76 -16.01 -7.84
CA SER A 82 6.85 -16.79 -8.44
C SER A 82 8.25 -16.32 -8.02
N ARG A 83 8.39 -15.06 -7.57
CA ARG A 83 9.65 -14.50 -7.06
C ARG A 83 10.08 -15.15 -5.75
N ILE A 84 9.22 -15.90 -5.06
CA ILE A 84 9.57 -16.59 -3.81
C ILE A 84 10.83 -17.44 -3.99
N SER A 85 11.06 -17.99 -5.18
CA SER A 85 12.27 -18.75 -5.52
C SER A 85 13.54 -17.92 -5.38
N GLU A 86 13.55 -16.71 -5.96
CA GLU A 86 14.68 -15.77 -5.93
C GLU A 86 14.96 -15.30 -4.50
N TRP A 87 13.91 -14.88 -3.80
CA TRP A 87 14.00 -14.41 -2.41
C TRP A 87 14.57 -15.50 -1.48
N MET A 88 14.05 -16.72 -1.58
CA MET A 88 14.49 -17.83 -0.73
C MET A 88 15.91 -18.29 -1.09
N ALA A 89 16.27 -18.33 -2.38
CA ALA A 89 17.62 -18.67 -2.81
C ALA A 89 18.67 -17.72 -2.22
N LEU A 90 18.33 -16.42 -2.11
CA LEU A 90 19.20 -15.40 -1.56
C LEU A 90 19.26 -15.41 -0.02
N LEU A 91 18.11 -15.55 0.65
CA LEU A 91 17.99 -15.29 2.09
C LEU A 91 18.15 -16.53 2.97
N LEU A 92 17.71 -17.72 2.50
CA LEU A 92 17.73 -18.93 3.32
C LEU A 92 19.10 -19.31 3.88
N PRO A 93 20.22 -19.24 3.11
CA PRO A 93 21.52 -19.63 3.64
C PRO A 93 21.88 -18.91 4.94
N LEU A 94 21.74 -17.57 4.96
CA LEU A 94 22.08 -16.76 6.11
C LEU A 94 21.01 -16.81 7.20
N ALA A 95 19.73 -16.87 6.82
CA ALA A 95 18.64 -16.96 7.77
C ALA A 95 18.71 -18.25 8.59
N VAL A 96 18.97 -19.40 7.95
CA VAL A 96 19.14 -20.69 8.63
C VAL A 96 20.39 -20.69 9.51
N GLU A 97 21.53 -20.20 9.00
CA GLU A 97 22.78 -20.07 9.78
C GLU A 97 22.56 -19.27 11.09
N ARG A 98 21.77 -18.18 11.02
CA ARG A 98 21.49 -17.30 12.15
C ARG A 98 20.25 -17.69 12.98
N GLY A 99 19.55 -18.76 12.61
CA GLY A 99 18.31 -19.17 13.29
C GLY A 99 17.16 -18.16 13.16
N ILE A 100 17.10 -17.40 12.07
CA ILE A 100 16.08 -16.39 11.78
C ILE A 100 14.92 -17.05 11.03
N CYS A 101 13.70 -16.89 11.53
CA CYS A 101 12.50 -17.37 10.85
C CYS A 101 12.00 -16.35 9.83
N ILE A 102 11.76 -16.79 8.59
CA ILE A 102 11.17 -15.93 7.54
C ILE A 102 9.65 -16.10 7.53
N ILE A 103 8.90 -15.00 7.54
CA ILE A 103 7.43 -15.01 7.44
C ILE A 103 7.02 -14.26 6.18
N THR A 104 6.14 -14.82 5.35
CA THR A 104 5.73 -14.16 4.10
C THR A 104 4.31 -14.48 3.67
N ASN A 105 3.64 -13.51 3.05
CA ASN A 105 2.34 -13.66 2.39
C ASN A 105 2.45 -13.96 0.88
N MET A 106 3.64 -14.29 0.37
CA MET A 106 3.87 -14.69 -1.03
C MET A 106 3.08 -15.94 -1.46
N GLY A 107 2.44 -16.66 -0.53
CA GLY A 107 1.54 -17.77 -0.85
C GLY A 107 0.30 -17.34 -1.61
N ALA A 108 -0.16 -16.09 -1.46
CA ALA A 108 -1.31 -15.53 -2.18
C ALA A 108 -2.54 -16.48 -2.22
N VAL A 109 -2.97 -16.94 -3.41
CA VAL A 109 -4.09 -17.89 -3.56
C VAL A 109 -3.64 -19.36 -3.59
N ASP A 110 -2.32 -19.63 -3.67
CA ASP A 110 -1.74 -20.97 -3.61
C ASP A 110 -0.55 -21.10 -2.61
N PRO A 111 -0.82 -21.04 -1.29
CA PRO A 111 0.24 -21.21 -0.28
C PRO A 111 0.92 -22.58 -0.29
N ILE A 112 0.27 -23.62 -0.86
CA ILE A 112 0.82 -24.98 -0.91
C ILE A 112 1.83 -25.11 -2.05
N GLY A 113 1.56 -24.52 -3.22
CA GLY A 113 2.52 -24.38 -4.31
C GLY A 113 3.76 -23.60 -3.88
N ALA A 114 3.56 -22.48 -3.16
CA ALA A 114 4.66 -21.73 -2.58
C ALA A 114 5.52 -22.58 -1.62
N GLN A 115 4.91 -23.38 -0.73
CA GLN A 115 5.64 -24.31 0.15
C GLN A 115 6.47 -25.32 -0.64
N ALA A 116 5.90 -25.93 -1.68
CA ALA A 116 6.62 -26.86 -2.54
C ALA A 116 7.85 -26.18 -3.18
N LYS A 117 7.70 -24.93 -3.63
CA LYS A 117 8.79 -24.18 -4.25
C LYS A 117 9.90 -23.83 -3.27
N VAL A 118 9.57 -23.44 -2.03
CA VAL A 118 10.58 -23.19 -0.99
C VAL A 118 11.35 -24.46 -0.64
N LEU A 119 10.66 -25.61 -0.56
CA LEU A 119 11.31 -26.91 -0.29
C LEU A 119 12.26 -27.32 -1.44
N GLU A 120 11.87 -27.06 -2.69
CA GLU A 120 12.72 -27.29 -3.87
C GLU A 120 14.00 -26.46 -3.79
N VAL A 121 13.87 -25.15 -3.51
CA VAL A 121 15.02 -24.25 -3.34
C VAL A 121 15.91 -24.69 -2.18
N ALA A 122 15.32 -25.05 -1.04
CA ALA A 122 16.07 -25.54 0.12
C ALA A 122 16.87 -26.82 -0.21
N SER A 123 16.25 -27.75 -0.95
CA SER A 123 16.90 -28.98 -1.40
C SER A 123 18.06 -28.70 -2.35
N GLY A 124 17.88 -27.76 -3.29
CA GLY A 124 18.94 -27.31 -4.20
C GLY A 124 20.12 -26.59 -3.49
N LEU A 125 19.87 -25.98 -2.33
CA LEU A 125 20.90 -25.37 -1.48
C LEU A 125 21.53 -26.35 -0.49
N GLY A 126 21.03 -27.59 -0.39
CA GLY A 126 21.45 -28.56 0.62
C GLY A 126 21.04 -28.17 2.05
N LEU A 127 19.96 -27.42 2.22
CA LEU A 127 19.44 -26.98 3.52
C LEU A 127 18.31 -27.88 4.00
N GLN A 128 18.43 -28.36 5.23
CA GLN A 128 17.34 -29.03 5.96
C GLN A 128 16.55 -28.00 6.74
N LEU A 129 15.29 -27.82 6.39
CA LEU A 129 14.43 -26.84 7.05
C LEU A 129 12.96 -27.26 7.05
N THR A 130 12.20 -26.67 7.98
CA THR A 130 10.75 -26.83 8.09
C THR A 130 10.05 -25.62 7.49
N VAL A 131 9.13 -25.84 6.55
CA VAL A 131 8.27 -24.81 5.95
C VAL A 131 6.84 -25.04 6.42
N ALA A 132 6.31 -24.11 7.21
CA ALA A 132 4.92 -24.09 7.63
C ALA A 132 4.05 -23.24 6.70
N VAL A 133 2.78 -23.59 6.58
CA VAL A 133 1.77 -22.88 5.81
C VAL A 133 0.59 -22.55 6.70
N ALA A 134 0.10 -21.32 6.62
CA ALA A 134 -1.15 -20.88 7.22
C ALA A 134 -2.09 -20.34 6.12
N ARG A 135 -3.23 -20.99 5.90
CA ARG A 135 -4.12 -20.63 4.78
C ARG A 135 -5.59 -20.61 5.16
N GLU A 136 -6.37 -19.74 4.50
CA GLU A 136 -7.83 -19.83 4.49
C GLU A 136 -8.27 -21.15 3.83
N VAL A 137 -9.36 -21.73 4.34
CA VAL A 137 -10.00 -22.93 3.78
C VAL A 137 -11.51 -22.71 3.67
N SER A 138 -12.14 -23.34 2.68
CA SER A 138 -13.59 -23.34 2.51
C SER A 138 -14.14 -24.76 2.57
N PHE A 139 -15.34 -24.91 3.11
CA PHE A 139 -16.08 -26.18 3.17
C PHE A 139 -16.91 -26.47 1.90
N THR A 140 -16.98 -25.53 0.95
CA THR A 140 -17.72 -25.70 -0.30
C THR A 140 -16.74 -25.68 -1.48
N GLU A 141 -16.41 -26.85 -2.01
CA GLU A 141 -15.43 -27.03 -3.09
C GLU A 141 -15.87 -26.43 -4.45
N ALA A 142 -17.15 -26.11 -4.64
CA ALA A 142 -17.71 -25.83 -5.97
C ALA A 142 -17.83 -24.34 -6.38
N SER A 143 -17.44 -23.36 -5.55
CA SER A 143 -17.68 -21.93 -5.86
C SER A 143 -16.59 -20.93 -5.45
N ASN A 144 -15.45 -21.37 -4.92
CA ASN A 144 -14.56 -20.49 -4.14
C ASN A 144 -13.19 -20.18 -4.77
N GLN A 145 -13.04 -20.33 -6.09
CA GLN A 145 -11.79 -19.94 -6.74
C GLN A 145 -11.56 -18.41 -6.54
N GLY A 146 -10.55 -18.05 -5.76
CA GLY A 146 -10.09 -16.66 -5.57
C GLY A 146 -10.67 -15.88 -4.38
N ILE A 147 -11.52 -16.46 -3.54
CA ILE A 147 -11.97 -15.79 -2.30
C ILE A 147 -10.79 -15.64 -1.35
N SER A 148 -10.64 -14.45 -0.77
CA SER A 148 -9.55 -14.19 0.17
C SER A 148 -9.96 -13.24 1.27
N THR A 149 -9.82 -13.67 2.51
CA THR A 149 -10.14 -12.89 3.71
C THR A 149 -8.86 -12.39 4.36
N TYR A 150 -8.85 -11.16 4.86
CA TYR A 150 -7.79 -10.63 5.71
C TYR A 150 -7.81 -11.36 7.06
N LEU A 151 -7.04 -12.45 7.16
CA LEU A 151 -6.84 -13.18 8.41
C LEU A 151 -5.97 -12.36 9.38
N GLY A 152 -6.16 -12.60 10.69
CA GLY A 152 -5.31 -12.04 11.73
C GLY A 152 -4.04 -12.84 11.98
N ALA A 153 -3.39 -12.58 13.11
CA ALA A 153 -2.11 -13.17 13.50
C ALA A 153 -2.22 -14.62 14.01
N ALA A 154 -3.42 -15.07 14.42
CA ALA A 154 -3.63 -16.38 15.03
C ALA A 154 -3.11 -17.59 14.22
N PRO A 155 -3.31 -17.68 12.89
CA PRO A 155 -2.77 -18.77 12.08
C PRO A 155 -1.23 -18.80 12.05
N ILE A 156 -0.57 -17.65 12.19
CA ILE A 156 0.90 -17.55 12.24
C ILE A 156 1.40 -18.04 13.60
N VAL A 157 0.80 -17.56 14.69
CA VAL A 157 1.13 -17.99 16.07
C VAL A 157 1.05 -19.51 16.19
N GLU A 158 -0.02 -20.08 15.67
CA GLU A 158 -0.23 -21.53 15.59
C GLU A 158 0.90 -22.27 14.86
N CYS A 159 1.34 -21.77 13.69
CA CYS A 159 2.44 -22.36 12.95
C CYS A 159 3.72 -22.38 13.80
N LEU A 160 4.01 -21.28 14.49
CA LEU A 160 5.18 -21.13 15.36
C LEU A 160 5.11 -22.07 16.56
N GLU A 161 3.95 -22.17 17.23
CA GLU A 161 3.73 -23.05 18.38
C GLU A 161 3.88 -24.54 18.04
N LYS A 162 3.31 -24.98 16.90
CA LYS A 162 3.29 -26.40 16.55
C LYS A 162 4.56 -26.89 15.89
N TYR A 163 5.20 -26.07 15.06
CA TYR A 163 6.21 -26.56 14.11
C TYR A 163 7.59 -25.91 14.28
N GLN A 164 7.70 -24.78 14.99
CA GLN A 164 8.94 -24.00 15.10
C GLN A 164 9.68 -23.89 13.75
N PRO A 165 8.98 -23.43 12.69
CA PRO A 165 9.48 -23.54 11.32
C PRO A 165 10.58 -22.52 11.02
N ASN A 166 11.38 -22.80 9.99
CA ASN A 166 12.33 -21.83 9.44
C ASN A 166 11.63 -20.83 8.52
N VAL A 167 10.53 -21.24 7.88
CA VAL A 167 9.72 -20.38 7.00
C VAL A 167 8.24 -20.58 7.30
N VAL A 168 7.50 -19.49 7.45
CA VAL A 168 6.03 -19.46 7.49
C VAL A 168 5.51 -18.78 6.23
N ILE A 169 4.68 -19.48 5.47
CA ILE A 169 4.01 -18.96 4.28
C ILE A 169 2.53 -18.81 4.56
N THR A 170 1.97 -17.63 4.28
CA THR A 170 0.55 -17.37 4.50
C THR A 170 -0.19 -17.18 3.17
N SER A 171 -1.51 -17.43 3.18
CA SER A 171 -2.43 -16.75 2.26
C SER A 171 -2.53 -15.25 2.62
N ARG A 172 -3.61 -14.56 2.21
CA ARG A 172 -3.89 -13.21 2.71
C ARG A 172 -4.04 -13.23 4.23
N VAL A 173 -3.25 -12.39 4.88
CA VAL A 173 -3.38 -11.93 6.26
C VAL A 173 -3.34 -10.40 6.21
N ALA A 174 -3.74 -9.72 7.28
CA ALA A 174 -3.44 -8.30 7.40
C ALA A 174 -1.93 -8.06 7.47
N ASP A 175 -1.48 -6.95 6.89
CA ASP A 175 -0.06 -6.68 6.68
C ASP A 175 0.66 -6.55 8.04
N ALA A 176 0.12 -5.74 8.96
CA ALA A 176 0.55 -5.69 10.36
C ALA A 176 0.49 -7.04 11.11
N ALA A 177 -0.40 -7.97 10.72
CA ALA A 177 -0.54 -9.27 11.39
C ALA A 177 0.66 -10.20 11.13
N LEU A 178 1.37 -10.02 10.01
CA LEU A 178 2.63 -10.73 9.72
C LEU A 178 3.70 -10.43 10.79
N PHE A 179 3.71 -9.20 11.30
CA PHE A 179 4.62 -8.75 12.34
C PHE A 179 4.07 -9.05 13.74
N LEU A 180 2.75 -8.92 13.96
CA LEU A 180 2.12 -9.20 15.25
C LEU A 180 2.22 -10.67 15.65
N GLY A 181 2.09 -11.61 14.70
CA GLY A 181 2.19 -13.05 14.94
C GLY A 181 3.41 -13.48 15.77
N PRO A 182 4.65 -13.19 15.33
CA PRO A 182 5.83 -13.51 16.12
C PRO A 182 5.90 -12.76 17.46
N MET A 183 5.35 -11.54 17.58
CA MET A 183 5.30 -10.83 18.86
C MET A 183 4.43 -11.58 19.88
N VAL A 184 3.21 -11.96 19.48
CA VAL A 184 2.29 -12.72 20.32
C VAL A 184 2.91 -14.05 20.73
N TYR A 185 3.53 -14.76 19.79
CA TYR A 185 4.18 -16.05 20.06
C TYR A 185 5.31 -15.93 21.08
N GLU A 186 6.28 -15.04 20.84
CA GLU A 186 7.53 -14.94 21.61
C GLU A 186 7.35 -14.32 22.99
N LEU A 187 6.52 -13.27 23.07
CA LEU A 187 6.34 -12.50 24.28
C LEU A 187 5.29 -13.10 25.22
N GLY A 188 4.60 -14.16 24.77
CA GLY A 188 3.61 -14.88 25.56
C GLY A 188 2.29 -14.13 25.74
N TRP A 189 1.99 -13.17 24.86
CA TRP A 189 0.74 -12.40 24.93
C TRP A 189 -0.49 -13.25 24.62
N ASN A 190 -1.62 -12.91 25.22
CA ASN A 190 -2.90 -13.53 24.94
C ASN A 190 -3.80 -12.59 24.12
N TRP A 191 -4.89 -13.10 23.56
CA TRP A 191 -5.73 -12.34 22.62
C TRP A 191 -6.64 -11.30 23.31
N ASP A 192 -6.71 -11.33 24.63
CA ASP A 192 -7.38 -10.34 25.48
C ASP A 192 -6.42 -9.29 26.05
N ASP A 193 -5.11 -9.39 25.79
CA ASP A 193 -4.12 -8.36 26.13
C ASP A 193 -4.18 -7.17 25.15
N LEU A 194 -5.34 -6.54 25.04
CA LEU A 194 -5.68 -5.57 23.98
C LEU A 194 -4.71 -4.38 23.90
N ASN A 195 -4.15 -3.94 25.02
CA ASN A 195 -3.12 -2.89 25.03
C ASN A 195 -1.82 -3.37 24.38
N LEU A 196 -1.40 -4.60 24.64
CA LEU A 196 -0.21 -5.20 24.03
C LEU A 196 -0.43 -5.43 22.53
N LEU A 197 -1.62 -5.92 22.15
CA LEU A 197 -1.99 -6.10 20.74
C LEU A 197 -2.03 -4.77 19.98
N ALA A 198 -2.52 -3.70 20.60
CA ALA A 198 -2.53 -2.36 19.99
C ALA A 198 -1.11 -1.84 19.76
N GLN A 199 -0.20 -2.03 20.73
CA GLN A 199 1.21 -1.65 20.59
C GLN A 199 1.94 -2.50 19.55
N GLY A 200 1.76 -3.83 19.57
CA GLY A 200 2.33 -4.72 18.57
C GLY A 200 1.81 -4.44 17.16
N SER A 201 0.54 -4.06 17.03
CA SER A 201 -0.02 -3.67 15.73
C SER A 201 0.48 -2.32 15.25
N LEU A 202 0.75 -1.36 16.15
CA LEU A 202 1.47 -0.14 15.81
C LEU A 202 2.87 -0.47 15.27
N ALA A 203 3.60 -1.38 15.92
CA ALA A 203 4.90 -1.82 15.45
C ALA A 203 4.80 -2.47 14.05
N GLY A 204 3.81 -3.33 13.82
CA GLY A 204 3.55 -3.91 12.50
C GLY A 204 3.24 -2.86 11.43
N HIS A 205 2.36 -1.90 11.73
CA HIS A 205 1.99 -0.79 10.83
C HIS A 205 3.17 0.13 10.49
N LEU A 206 4.12 0.30 11.42
CA LEU A 206 5.33 1.09 11.13
C LEU A 206 6.34 0.31 10.30
N LEU A 207 6.39 -1.02 10.42
CA LEU A 207 7.32 -1.88 9.68
C LEU A 207 6.84 -2.24 8.26
N GLU A 208 5.53 -2.30 8.03
CA GLU A 208 4.99 -2.51 6.68
C GLU A 208 5.43 -1.38 5.74
N CYS A 209 5.34 -1.61 4.42
CA CYS A 209 5.84 -0.68 3.40
C CYS A 209 7.36 -0.37 3.46
N GLY A 210 8.11 -1.02 4.35
CA GLY A 210 9.57 -1.11 4.33
C GLY A 210 10.28 0.21 4.53
N CYS A 211 11.07 0.63 3.54
CA CYS A 211 11.94 1.80 3.67
C CYS A 211 11.19 3.12 3.87
N GLN A 212 9.86 3.16 3.77
CA GLN A 212 9.07 4.36 4.06
C GLN A 212 9.35 4.93 5.46
N LEU A 213 9.49 4.05 6.45
CA LEU A 213 9.84 4.44 7.83
C LEU A 213 11.23 5.09 7.94
N THR A 214 12.15 4.71 7.06
CA THR A 214 13.57 5.06 7.09
C THR A 214 13.97 6.03 5.97
N GLY A 215 13.01 6.77 5.40
CA GLY A 215 13.25 7.87 4.47
C GLY A 215 12.95 7.58 2.99
N GLY A 216 12.48 6.37 2.67
CA GLY A 216 11.98 6.02 1.35
C GLY A 216 10.70 6.79 1.06
N TYR A 217 10.58 7.37 -0.14
CA TYR A 217 9.47 8.27 -0.48
C TYR A 217 9.36 9.52 0.43
N PHE A 218 10.39 9.81 1.24
CA PHE A 218 10.44 11.03 2.07
C PHE A 218 11.26 12.13 1.40
N MET A 219 12.39 11.76 0.78
CA MET A 219 13.32 12.70 0.14
C MET A 219 12.60 13.61 -0.84
N HIS A 220 12.78 14.93 -0.68
CA HIS A 220 12.32 15.93 -1.62
C HIS A 220 13.45 16.93 -1.92
N PRO A 221 14.12 16.83 -3.07
CA PRO A 221 15.18 17.76 -3.45
C PRO A 221 14.67 19.21 -3.45
N GLY A 222 15.40 20.10 -2.78
CA GLY A 222 15.02 21.52 -2.67
C GLY A 222 14.12 21.86 -1.48
N ASP A 223 13.73 20.87 -0.67
CA ASP A 223 13.04 21.09 0.61
C ASP A 223 14.00 20.87 1.78
N ARG A 224 14.28 21.96 2.50
CA ARG A 224 15.22 21.99 3.62
C ARG A 224 14.90 21.01 4.75
N TYR A 225 13.66 20.55 4.88
CA TYR A 225 13.24 19.62 5.92
C TYR A 225 13.24 18.16 5.47
N ARG A 226 13.35 17.92 4.16
CA ARG A 226 13.26 16.59 3.53
C ARG A 226 14.42 16.29 2.60
N ASP A 227 15.51 17.03 2.72
CA ASP A 227 16.71 16.77 1.94
C ASP A 227 17.45 15.55 2.48
N ILE A 228 17.72 14.59 1.61
CA ILE A 228 18.49 13.38 1.92
C ILE A 228 19.54 13.26 0.83
N SER A 229 20.81 13.12 1.21
CA SER A 229 21.87 12.97 0.22
C SER A 229 21.70 11.67 -0.61
N LEU A 230 22.05 11.72 -1.89
CA LEU A 230 21.95 10.55 -2.77
C LEU A 230 22.69 9.31 -2.24
N PRO A 231 23.92 9.39 -1.69
CA PRO A 231 24.60 8.24 -1.09
C PRO A 231 23.79 7.62 0.07
N CYS A 232 23.13 8.46 0.88
CA CYS A 232 22.28 8.02 1.98
C CYS A 232 21.04 7.28 1.46
N LEU A 233 20.43 7.74 0.35
CA LEU A 233 19.29 7.06 -0.25
C LEU A 233 19.68 5.74 -0.96
N LEU A 234 20.85 5.69 -1.60
CA LEU A 234 21.33 4.49 -2.30
C LEU A 234 21.56 3.29 -1.37
N ASP A 235 21.97 3.55 -0.12
CA ASP A 235 22.17 2.54 0.92
C ASP A 235 21.09 2.59 2.03
N ILE A 236 19.88 3.01 1.67
CA ILE A 236 18.74 3.02 2.60
C ILE A 236 18.51 1.64 3.21
N SER A 237 18.24 1.61 4.52
CA SER A 237 17.96 0.39 5.25
C SER A 237 16.47 0.13 5.32
N LEU A 238 16.06 -1.11 5.08
CA LEU A 238 14.77 -1.58 5.60
C LEU A 238 14.76 -1.48 7.13
N PRO A 239 13.60 -1.26 7.77
CA PRO A 239 13.51 -1.12 9.21
C PRO A 239 13.45 -2.47 9.94
N TYR A 240 13.71 -2.43 11.24
CA TYR A 240 13.36 -3.50 12.17
C TYR A 240 12.81 -2.91 13.47
N ALA A 241 12.07 -3.70 14.24
CA ALA A 241 11.57 -3.30 15.55
C ALA A 241 12.11 -4.21 16.66
N LYS A 242 12.25 -3.62 17.85
CA LYS A 242 12.46 -4.28 19.13
C LYS A 242 11.19 -4.11 19.95
N VAL A 243 10.55 -5.21 20.31
CA VAL A 243 9.29 -5.20 21.08
C VAL A 243 9.47 -5.98 22.36
N SER A 244 9.27 -5.33 23.50
CA SER A 244 9.38 -5.94 24.83
C SER A 244 8.07 -6.56 25.30
N CYS A 245 8.14 -7.49 26.25
CA CYS A 245 6.98 -8.23 26.74
C CYS A 245 5.90 -7.36 27.40
N ASP A 246 6.28 -6.16 27.87
CA ASP A 246 5.37 -5.15 28.42
C ASP A 246 4.73 -4.23 27.36
N GLY A 247 4.98 -4.49 26.07
CA GLY A 247 4.43 -3.72 24.95
C GLY A 247 5.27 -2.49 24.56
N GLY A 248 6.48 -2.33 25.10
CA GLY A 248 7.39 -1.29 24.67
C GLY A 248 7.84 -1.49 23.21
N VAL A 249 7.61 -0.48 22.36
CA VAL A 249 7.95 -0.52 20.93
C VAL A 249 9.11 0.43 20.62
N ARG A 250 10.14 -0.10 19.97
CA ARG A 250 11.22 0.70 19.37
C ARG A 250 11.42 0.29 17.92
N VAL A 251 11.38 1.24 17.00
CA VAL A 251 11.71 1.04 15.59
C VAL A 251 13.12 1.53 15.31
N ALA A 252 13.81 0.87 14.39
CA ALA A 252 15.21 1.14 14.12
C ALA A 252 15.59 0.88 12.66
N LYS A 253 16.70 1.47 12.24
CA LYS A 253 17.40 1.17 10.98
C LYS A 253 18.76 0.55 11.29
N ALA A 254 19.34 -0.19 10.35
CA ALA A 254 20.62 -0.85 10.57
C ALA A 254 21.75 0.17 10.83
N ASP A 255 22.65 -0.13 11.75
CA ASP A 255 23.83 0.72 11.97
C ASP A 255 24.73 0.76 10.74
N GLY A 256 25.33 1.93 10.48
CA GLY A 256 26.17 2.16 9.30
C GLY A 256 25.42 2.20 7.97
N SER A 257 24.09 2.08 7.96
CA SER A 257 23.26 2.25 6.76
C SER A 257 22.88 3.72 6.51
N GLY A 258 22.46 3.99 5.27
CA GLY A 258 21.82 5.25 4.92
C GLY A 258 20.38 5.36 5.44
N GLY A 259 19.57 6.17 4.76
CA GLY A 259 18.23 6.56 5.20
C GLY A 259 18.20 7.51 6.42
N VAL A 260 17.00 7.97 6.75
CA VAL A 260 16.71 8.86 7.88
C VAL A 260 15.56 8.24 8.69
N LEU A 261 15.73 8.15 10.01
CA LEU A 261 14.68 7.74 10.93
C LEU A 261 14.43 8.89 11.91
N ASN A 262 13.33 9.60 11.74
CA ASN A 262 12.97 10.74 12.58
C ASN A 262 11.45 10.83 12.78
N VAL A 263 10.99 11.84 13.53
CA VAL A 263 9.56 12.05 13.80
C VAL A 263 8.76 12.21 12.49
N SER A 264 9.29 12.90 11.49
CA SER A 264 8.61 13.14 10.21
C SER A 264 8.44 11.88 9.37
N THR A 265 9.45 11.00 9.29
CA THR A 265 9.34 9.72 8.57
C THR A 265 8.38 8.78 9.27
N CYS A 266 8.45 8.71 10.61
CA CYS A 266 7.52 7.94 11.44
C CYS A 266 6.08 8.46 11.32
N ALA A 267 5.86 9.78 11.31
CA ALA A 267 4.54 10.39 11.17
C ALA A 267 3.91 10.13 9.80
N GLN A 268 4.68 10.22 8.72
CA GLN A 268 4.18 9.89 7.39
C GLN A 268 3.81 8.41 7.26
N GLN A 269 4.61 7.51 7.84
CA GLN A 269 4.29 6.08 7.86
C GLN A 269 3.06 5.78 8.74
N LEU A 270 2.96 6.41 9.91
CA LEU A 270 1.82 6.25 10.82
C LEU A 270 0.50 6.57 10.13
N LEU A 271 0.46 7.61 9.29
CA LEU A 271 -0.76 8.08 8.63
C LEU A 271 -0.97 7.48 7.23
N TYR A 272 -0.07 6.64 6.74
CA TYR A 272 -0.23 6.01 5.43
C TYR A 272 -1.39 5.00 5.44
N GLU A 273 -2.34 5.14 4.51
CA GLU A 273 -3.52 4.28 4.34
C GLU A 273 -4.43 4.15 5.59
N ILE A 274 -4.38 5.17 6.44
CA ILE A 274 -5.24 5.31 7.62
C ILE A 274 -6.52 6.04 7.26
N GLY A 275 -7.65 5.37 7.53
CA GLY A 275 -8.98 5.96 7.49
C GLY A 275 -9.24 6.82 8.72
N ASP A 276 -10.07 6.33 9.64
CA ASP A 276 -10.24 6.97 10.94
C ASP A 276 -9.08 6.57 11.88
N PRO A 277 -8.18 7.49 12.27
CA PRO A 277 -7.09 7.19 13.20
C PRO A 277 -7.58 6.85 14.62
N ALA A 278 -8.83 7.17 15.00
CA ALA A 278 -9.43 6.74 16.27
C ALA A 278 -9.93 5.29 16.25
N ALA A 279 -10.04 4.71 15.06
CA ALA A 279 -10.62 3.38 14.83
C ALA A 279 -9.92 2.67 13.66
N TYR A 280 -8.59 2.56 13.71
CA TYR A 280 -7.83 1.80 12.74
C TYR A 280 -8.12 0.30 12.91
N VAL A 281 -8.92 -0.26 11.99
CA VAL A 281 -9.41 -1.64 12.07
C VAL A 281 -8.38 -2.62 11.50
N THR A 282 -7.86 -3.50 12.36
CA THR A 282 -7.15 -4.73 11.97
C THR A 282 -7.96 -5.96 12.41
N PRO A 283 -7.72 -7.16 11.86
CA PRO A 283 -8.43 -8.38 12.27
C PRO A 283 -8.29 -8.72 13.76
N ASP A 284 -7.16 -8.36 14.37
CA ASP A 284 -6.81 -8.75 15.73
C ASP A 284 -7.26 -7.71 16.77
N VAL A 285 -7.19 -6.41 16.44
CA VAL A 285 -7.54 -5.30 17.33
C VAL A 285 -7.91 -4.05 16.53
N VAL A 286 -8.84 -3.24 17.04
CA VAL A 286 -9.09 -1.90 16.51
C VAL A 286 -8.33 -0.88 17.36
N ILE A 287 -7.57 -0.01 16.72
CA ILE A 287 -6.53 0.79 17.37
C ILE A 287 -6.89 2.28 17.29
N ASP A 288 -6.73 2.99 18.40
CA ASP A 288 -6.68 4.45 18.43
C ASP A 288 -5.22 4.90 18.35
N LEU A 289 -4.88 5.58 17.27
CA LEU A 289 -3.55 6.10 16.94
C LEU A 289 -3.41 7.60 17.21
N ARG A 290 -4.49 8.30 17.64
CA ARG A 290 -4.50 9.77 17.74
C ARG A 290 -3.48 10.34 18.72
N ASP A 291 -3.14 9.56 19.74
CA ASP A 291 -2.23 9.97 20.81
C ASP A 291 -0.83 9.33 20.64
N VAL A 292 -0.54 8.74 19.47
CA VAL A 292 0.78 8.16 19.17
C VAL A 292 1.85 9.24 19.10
N THR A 293 2.97 9.03 19.79
CA THR A 293 4.13 9.94 19.84
C THR A 293 5.41 9.19 19.48
N PHE A 294 6.40 9.93 18.97
CA PHE A 294 7.70 9.41 18.58
C PHE A 294 8.82 10.13 19.33
N GLN A 295 9.67 9.38 20.02
CA GLN A 295 10.80 9.92 20.79
C GLN A 295 12.12 9.35 20.24
N PRO A 296 13.04 10.19 19.71
CA PRO A 296 14.36 9.73 19.30
C PRO A 296 15.13 9.17 20.49
N LEU A 297 15.68 7.96 20.33
CA LEU A 297 16.63 7.37 21.29
C LEU A 297 18.07 7.48 20.78
N SER A 298 18.25 7.43 19.47
CA SER A 298 19.50 7.70 18.75
C SER A 298 19.18 8.08 17.31
N LYS A 299 20.22 8.32 16.48
CA LYS A 299 20.07 8.51 15.03
C LYS A 299 19.46 7.31 14.28
N ASN A 300 19.52 6.12 14.87
CA ASN A 300 19.09 4.87 14.24
C ASN A 300 17.94 4.18 14.99
N GLU A 301 17.44 4.77 16.07
CA GLU A 301 16.42 4.14 16.92
C GLU A 301 15.43 5.15 17.50
N MET A 302 14.15 4.82 17.42
CA MET A 302 13.03 5.66 17.84
C MET A 302 12.06 4.87 18.71
N ARG A 303 11.68 5.43 19.85
CA ARG A 303 10.64 4.89 20.71
C ARG A 303 9.27 5.33 20.22
N CYS A 304 8.33 4.41 20.17
CA CYS A 304 6.94 4.65 19.79
C CYS A 304 6.03 4.41 20.99
N LEU A 305 5.11 5.32 21.26
CA LEU A 305 4.19 5.27 22.41
C LEU A 305 2.78 5.70 21.98
N GLY A 306 1.77 5.38 22.79
CA GLY A 306 0.45 6.02 22.70
C GLY A 306 -0.64 5.26 21.94
N ALA A 307 -0.31 4.19 21.21
CA ALA A 307 -1.35 3.31 20.64
C ALA A 307 -2.11 2.57 21.75
N LYS A 308 -3.44 2.52 21.61
CA LYS A 308 -4.34 1.89 22.57
C LYS A 308 -5.53 1.25 21.84
N PRO A 309 -6.24 0.29 22.45
CA PRO A 309 -7.47 -0.22 21.87
C PRO A 309 -8.50 0.91 21.75
N SER A 310 -9.23 0.92 20.63
CA SER A 310 -10.38 1.78 20.42
C SER A 310 -11.57 1.33 21.29
N ALA A 311 -12.62 2.16 21.35
CA ALA A 311 -13.83 1.87 22.12
C ALA A 311 -14.50 0.55 21.69
N ARG A 312 -14.52 0.28 20.38
CA ARG A 312 -14.79 -1.06 19.85
C ARG A 312 -13.45 -1.74 19.64
N SER A 313 -12.97 -2.54 20.60
CA SER A 313 -11.57 -3.00 20.60
C SER A 313 -11.27 -4.15 19.64
N VAL A 314 -12.30 -4.87 19.17
CA VAL A 314 -12.15 -6.02 18.26
C VAL A 314 -13.25 -5.93 17.20
N PRO A 315 -12.95 -6.17 15.91
CA PRO A 315 -13.99 -6.24 14.90
C PRO A 315 -14.72 -7.59 14.94
N ASP A 316 -16.05 -7.56 14.82
CA ASP A 316 -16.89 -8.77 14.76
C ASP A 316 -16.86 -9.43 13.38
N GLN A 317 -16.38 -8.70 12.38
CA GLN A 317 -16.34 -9.13 10.99
C GLN A 317 -14.98 -8.86 10.37
N LEU A 318 -14.59 -9.70 9.41
CA LEU A 318 -13.34 -9.59 8.67
C LEU A 318 -13.58 -9.13 7.24
N LEU A 319 -12.60 -8.42 6.69
CA LEU A 319 -12.63 -7.98 5.30
C LEU A 319 -12.40 -9.17 4.37
N ARG A 320 -13.39 -9.50 3.54
CA ARG A 320 -13.29 -10.49 2.48
C ARG A 320 -13.21 -9.82 1.11
N LEU A 321 -12.36 -10.38 0.26
CA LEU A 321 -12.13 -9.98 -1.11
C LEU A 321 -12.66 -11.07 -2.04
N LEU A 322 -13.38 -10.64 -3.07
CA LEU A 322 -13.93 -11.50 -4.11
C LEU A 322 -13.47 -10.98 -5.47
N PRO A 323 -12.84 -11.79 -6.33
CA PRO A 323 -12.51 -11.36 -7.67
C PRO A 323 -13.79 -11.13 -8.47
N LYS A 324 -13.87 -9.98 -9.12
CA LYS A 324 -14.98 -9.58 -9.99
C LYS A 324 -14.48 -9.05 -11.30
N ASP A 325 -15.22 -9.35 -12.35
CA ASP A 325 -14.98 -8.80 -13.68
C ASP A 325 -15.25 -7.28 -13.64
N ALA A 326 -14.26 -6.48 -14.04
CA ALA A 326 -14.37 -5.03 -14.20
C ALA A 326 -14.46 -4.63 -15.68
N GLY A 327 -14.61 -5.59 -16.58
CA GLY A 327 -14.64 -5.37 -18.02
C GLY A 327 -13.24 -5.29 -18.62
N TRP A 328 -13.10 -4.43 -19.61
CA TRP A 328 -11.95 -4.30 -20.48
C TRP A 328 -11.48 -2.86 -20.55
N LYS A 329 -10.21 -2.68 -20.20
CA LYS A 329 -9.53 -1.41 -20.33
C LYS A 329 -8.91 -1.31 -21.72
N GLY A 330 -9.08 -0.18 -22.38
CA GLY A 330 -8.34 0.21 -23.58
C GLY A 330 -7.67 1.55 -23.35
N TRP A 331 -6.43 1.72 -23.79
CA TRP A 331 -5.74 3.00 -23.67
C TRP A 331 -4.92 3.31 -24.92
N GLY A 332 -4.72 4.61 -25.14
CA GLY A 332 -3.83 5.13 -26.15
C GLY A 332 -3.10 6.37 -25.66
N GLU A 333 -1.87 6.53 -26.13
CA GLU A 333 -1.05 7.69 -25.87
C GLU A 333 -0.36 8.17 -27.14
N ILE A 334 -0.27 9.49 -27.35
CA ILE A 334 0.44 10.10 -28.49
C ILE A 334 1.16 11.38 -28.04
N SER A 335 2.37 11.60 -28.55
CA SER A 335 3.17 12.78 -28.24
C SER A 335 2.99 13.88 -29.28
N TYR A 336 3.01 15.13 -28.83
CA TYR A 336 3.12 16.33 -29.67
C TYR A 336 4.18 17.25 -29.10
N GLY A 337 5.16 17.64 -29.92
CA GLY A 337 6.21 18.59 -29.55
C GLY A 337 6.11 19.91 -30.32
N GLY A 338 6.68 20.97 -29.76
CA GLY A 338 6.81 22.29 -30.38
C GLY A 338 5.54 23.14 -30.32
N PHE A 339 5.54 24.22 -31.12
CA PHE A 339 4.48 25.24 -31.17
C PHE A 339 3.08 24.63 -31.21
N GLU A 340 2.19 25.09 -30.32
CA GLU A 340 0.77 24.68 -30.26
C GLU A 340 0.52 23.18 -30.01
N CYS A 341 1.45 22.49 -29.33
CA CYS A 341 1.31 21.06 -29.01
C CYS A 341 0.04 20.71 -28.21
N ILE A 342 -0.41 21.60 -27.31
CA ILE A 342 -1.64 21.40 -26.52
C ILE A 342 -2.89 21.50 -27.38
N ASN A 343 -2.94 22.46 -28.30
CA ASN A 343 -4.04 22.59 -29.25
C ASN A 343 -4.11 21.41 -30.22
N ARG A 344 -2.94 20.84 -30.60
CA ARG A 344 -2.90 19.57 -31.34
C ARG A 344 -3.43 18.40 -30.52
N ALA A 345 -3.06 18.26 -29.24
CA ALA A 345 -3.66 17.25 -28.36
C ALA A 345 -5.18 17.41 -28.22
N LYS A 346 -5.66 18.65 -28.09
CA LYS A 346 -7.11 18.95 -28.07
C LYS A 346 -7.82 18.47 -29.32
N ALA A 347 -7.26 18.77 -30.49
CA ALA A 347 -7.81 18.30 -31.76
C ALA A 347 -7.79 16.76 -31.83
N ALA A 348 -6.70 16.12 -31.42
CA ALA A 348 -6.59 14.67 -31.40
C ALA A 348 -7.63 14.00 -30.48
N GLU A 349 -7.85 14.55 -29.28
CA GLU A 349 -8.90 14.06 -28.37
C GLU A 349 -10.28 14.13 -29.03
N ILE A 350 -10.62 15.28 -29.63
CA ILE A 350 -11.91 15.47 -30.31
C ILE A 350 -12.07 14.42 -31.42
N MET A 351 -11.04 14.24 -32.25
CA MET A 351 -11.08 13.29 -33.36
C MET A 351 -11.33 11.85 -32.90
N VAL A 352 -10.58 11.38 -31.89
CA VAL A 352 -10.75 10.01 -31.36
C VAL A 352 -12.13 9.83 -30.74
N ARG A 353 -12.62 10.81 -29.97
CA ARG A 353 -13.97 10.75 -29.38
C ARG A 353 -15.05 10.71 -30.46
N SER A 354 -14.90 11.50 -31.54
CA SER A 354 -15.84 11.52 -32.66
C SER A 354 -15.84 10.24 -33.47
N TRP A 355 -14.67 9.70 -33.83
CA TRP A 355 -14.57 8.43 -34.55
C TRP A 355 -15.10 7.27 -33.72
N PHE A 356 -14.82 7.26 -32.41
CA PHE A 356 -15.36 6.24 -31.52
C PHE A 356 -16.89 6.33 -31.40
N GLU A 357 -17.47 7.54 -31.30
CA GLU A 357 -18.93 7.74 -31.26
C GLU A 357 -19.60 7.28 -32.55
N GLU A 358 -18.96 7.47 -33.71
CA GLU A 358 -19.48 7.03 -35.01
C GLU A 358 -19.62 5.50 -35.08
N VAL A 359 -18.63 4.77 -34.55
CA VAL A 359 -18.62 3.30 -34.58
C VAL A 359 -19.40 2.70 -33.41
N ILE A 360 -19.33 3.32 -32.23
CA ILE A 360 -19.96 2.85 -30.99
C ILE A 360 -20.60 4.04 -30.25
N PRO A 361 -21.85 4.39 -30.58
CA PRO A 361 -22.54 5.52 -29.97
C PRO A 361 -22.79 5.35 -28.46
N GLY A 362 -22.68 6.45 -27.72
CA GLY A 362 -23.11 6.57 -26.33
C GLY A 362 -22.10 6.09 -25.28
N LEU A 363 -20.87 5.74 -25.65
CA LEU A 363 -19.85 5.23 -24.71
C LEU A 363 -18.70 6.22 -24.42
N ASN A 364 -18.79 7.45 -24.89
CA ASN A 364 -17.74 8.47 -24.68
C ASN A 364 -17.52 8.85 -23.20
N ASP A 365 -18.53 8.69 -22.34
CA ASP A 365 -18.45 8.94 -20.90
C ASP A 365 -17.61 7.88 -20.16
N ARG A 366 -17.32 6.75 -20.81
CA ARG A 366 -16.42 5.70 -20.33
C ARG A 366 -14.95 6.05 -20.55
N ILE A 367 -14.64 7.10 -21.32
CA ILE A 367 -13.28 7.51 -21.67
C ILE A 367 -12.86 8.75 -20.87
N VAL A 368 -11.71 8.65 -20.21
CA VAL A 368 -11.02 9.75 -19.55
C VAL A 368 -9.79 10.15 -20.37
N SER A 369 -9.58 11.44 -20.60
CA SER A 369 -8.35 11.96 -21.22
C SER A 369 -7.53 12.78 -20.23
N CYS A 370 -6.21 12.79 -20.40
CA CYS A 370 -5.30 13.69 -19.70
C CYS A 370 -4.08 14.01 -20.57
N ILE A 371 -3.40 15.11 -20.28
CA ILE A 371 -2.18 15.55 -20.95
C ILE A 371 -1.02 15.49 -19.97
N ILE A 372 -0.10 14.55 -20.18
CA ILE A 372 1.16 14.46 -19.45
C ILE A 372 2.00 15.70 -19.81
N GLY A 373 2.44 16.41 -18.77
CA GLY A 373 3.08 17.72 -18.87
C GLY A 373 2.15 18.92 -18.61
N VAL A 374 0.83 18.70 -18.51
CA VAL A 374 -0.14 19.79 -18.28
C VAL A 374 -1.12 19.46 -17.16
N ASP A 375 -1.89 18.38 -17.29
CA ASP A 375 -2.99 18.05 -16.38
C ASP A 375 -3.15 16.55 -16.12
N SER A 376 -2.09 15.76 -16.25
CA SER A 376 -2.11 14.31 -15.99
C SER A 376 -2.56 13.94 -14.58
N LEU A 377 -2.31 14.82 -13.61
CA LEU A 377 -2.80 14.69 -12.25
C LEU A 377 -4.15 15.39 -12.02
N LYS A 378 -4.68 16.08 -13.03
CA LYS A 378 -5.96 16.82 -13.00
C LYS A 378 -6.06 17.90 -11.90
N ALA A 379 -4.94 18.43 -11.42
CA ALA A 379 -4.89 19.49 -10.41
C ALA A 379 -4.94 20.92 -10.97
N THR A 380 -5.52 21.11 -12.15
CA THR A 380 -5.52 22.37 -12.90
C THR A 380 -6.38 23.44 -12.21
N SER A 381 -5.80 24.09 -11.20
CA SER A 381 -6.07 25.48 -10.82
C SER A 381 -4.79 26.32 -10.76
N LEU A 382 -3.60 25.72 -10.96
CA LEU A 382 -2.30 26.42 -10.91
C LEU A 382 -1.81 26.91 -12.28
N VAL A 383 -2.39 26.42 -13.38
CA VAL A 383 -2.00 26.77 -14.76
C VAL A 383 -3.14 27.57 -15.39
N THR A 384 -3.39 28.78 -14.91
CA THR A 384 -4.44 29.67 -15.46
C THR A 384 -3.86 30.97 -16.04
N GLY A 385 -2.53 31.06 -16.18
CA GLY A 385 -1.85 32.16 -16.84
C GLY A 385 -1.38 31.80 -18.27
N PRO A 386 -1.44 32.73 -19.24
CA PRO A 386 -0.93 32.52 -20.60
C PRO A 386 0.55 32.06 -20.62
N SER A 387 1.36 32.57 -19.69
CA SER A 387 2.79 32.25 -19.57
C SER A 387 3.10 30.80 -19.19
N ALA A 388 2.17 30.10 -18.53
CA ALA A 388 2.39 28.72 -18.11
C ALA A 388 2.15 27.73 -19.26
N TYR A 389 1.28 28.09 -20.22
CA TYR A 389 1.09 27.33 -21.46
C TYR A 389 2.22 27.56 -22.47
N GLU A 390 2.81 28.76 -22.48
CA GLU A 390 3.97 29.10 -23.32
C GLU A 390 5.25 28.34 -22.95
N ALA A 391 5.35 27.87 -21.69
CA ALA A 391 6.51 27.11 -21.21
C ALA A 391 6.49 25.63 -21.63
N VAL A 392 5.37 25.11 -22.15
CA VAL A 392 5.22 23.69 -22.47
C VAL A 392 5.73 23.41 -23.88
N THR A 393 6.89 22.75 -23.97
CA THR A 393 7.55 22.45 -25.25
C THR A 393 7.15 21.11 -25.85
N ASP A 394 6.63 20.19 -25.05
CA ASP A 394 6.22 18.86 -25.46
C ASP A 394 5.20 18.28 -24.47
N ILE A 395 4.28 17.49 -25.00
CA ILE A 395 3.22 16.85 -24.22
C ILE A 395 2.95 15.45 -24.72
N ARG A 396 2.20 14.69 -23.90
CA ARG A 396 1.63 13.41 -24.30
C ARG A 396 0.16 13.35 -23.93
N LEU A 397 -0.70 13.30 -24.94
CA LEU A 397 -2.12 13.01 -24.75
C LEU A 397 -2.24 11.54 -24.40
N ARG A 398 -2.92 11.24 -23.29
CA ARG A 398 -3.35 9.90 -22.89
C ARG A 398 -4.87 9.87 -22.85
N MET A 399 -5.47 8.86 -23.47
CA MET A 399 -6.89 8.55 -23.36
C MET A 399 -7.05 7.12 -22.86
N ASP A 400 -7.96 6.93 -21.91
CA ASP A 400 -8.09 5.70 -21.14
C ASP A 400 -9.59 5.40 -20.94
N GLY A 401 -10.04 4.27 -21.48
CA GLY A 401 -11.43 3.84 -21.48
C GLY A 401 -11.61 2.52 -20.72
N LEU A 402 -12.70 2.41 -19.97
CA LEU A 402 -13.12 1.19 -19.29
C LEU A 402 -14.49 0.77 -19.79
N PHE A 403 -14.55 -0.38 -20.46
CA PHE A 403 -15.73 -0.87 -21.18
C PHE A 403 -16.16 -2.24 -20.67
N GLU A 404 -17.42 -2.60 -20.81
CA GLU A 404 -17.89 -3.94 -20.41
C GLU A 404 -17.38 -5.03 -21.38
N LEU A 405 -17.34 -4.72 -22.68
CA LEU A 405 -16.99 -5.66 -23.74
C LEU A 405 -15.55 -5.45 -24.26
N LYS A 406 -14.88 -6.56 -24.59
CA LYS A 406 -13.52 -6.57 -25.14
C LYS A 406 -13.46 -5.83 -26.47
N GLU A 407 -14.49 -6.01 -27.28
CA GLU A 407 -14.63 -5.47 -28.63
C GLU A 407 -14.66 -3.94 -28.60
N HIS A 408 -15.30 -3.34 -27.58
CA HIS A 408 -15.33 -1.90 -27.40
C HIS A 408 -13.95 -1.34 -27.04
N ALA A 409 -13.23 -2.00 -26.13
CA ALA A 409 -11.86 -1.61 -25.79
C ALA A 409 -10.92 -1.71 -26.99
N PHE A 410 -11.06 -2.78 -27.78
CA PHE A 410 -10.28 -2.99 -29.00
C PHE A 410 -10.61 -1.92 -30.06
N GLN A 411 -11.89 -1.61 -30.27
CA GLN A 411 -12.29 -0.59 -31.23
C GLN A 411 -11.81 0.80 -30.82
N PHE A 412 -11.94 1.17 -29.55
CA PHE A 412 -11.38 2.41 -29.01
C PHE A 412 -9.86 2.54 -29.30
N VAL A 413 -9.10 1.48 -29.07
CA VAL A 413 -7.66 1.43 -29.37
C VAL A 413 -7.37 1.61 -30.86
N ARG A 414 -8.21 1.07 -31.75
CA ARG A 414 -8.08 1.25 -33.21
C ARG A 414 -8.31 2.71 -33.61
N GLU A 415 -9.36 3.34 -33.12
CA GLU A 415 -9.64 4.75 -33.39
C GLU A 415 -8.53 5.66 -32.88
N PHE A 416 -7.99 5.36 -31.69
CA PHE A 416 -6.83 6.09 -31.18
C PHE A 416 -5.61 5.91 -32.11
N THR A 417 -5.33 4.68 -32.55
CA THR A 417 -4.19 4.39 -33.42
C THR A 417 -4.28 5.10 -34.77
N ALA A 418 -5.49 5.34 -35.27
CA ALA A 418 -5.74 6.05 -36.53
C ALA A 418 -5.16 7.48 -36.55
N LEU A 419 -4.87 8.07 -35.38
CA LEU A 419 -4.18 9.36 -35.27
C LEU A 419 -2.82 9.39 -35.98
N TYR A 420 -2.14 8.24 -36.19
CA TYR A 420 -0.85 8.21 -36.88
C TYR A 420 -0.86 8.85 -38.26
N THR A 421 -1.96 8.66 -39.00
CA THR A 421 -2.09 9.12 -40.39
C THR A 421 -3.20 10.14 -40.55
N ASN A 422 -4.18 10.13 -39.65
CA ASN A 422 -5.37 10.98 -39.75
C ASN A 422 -5.40 12.10 -38.72
N GLY A 423 -4.52 12.07 -37.71
CA GLY A 423 -4.50 13.05 -36.62
C GLY A 423 -3.78 14.35 -36.97
N PRO A 424 -3.73 15.29 -36.01
CA PRO A 424 -2.99 16.54 -36.13
C PRO A 424 -1.51 16.34 -36.47
N ALA A 425 -0.92 17.31 -37.17
CA ALA A 425 0.46 17.24 -37.65
C ALA A 425 1.50 17.01 -36.53
N GLY A 426 2.55 16.24 -36.83
CA GLY A 426 3.66 16.03 -35.89
C GLY A 426 3.31 15.14 -34.68
N GLY A 427 2.23 14.35 -34.77
CA GLY A 427 1.93 13.30 -33.79
C GLY A 427 2.89 12.11 -33.94
N GLY A 428 3.41 11.60 -32.83
CA GLY A 428 4.36 10.48 -32.87
C GLY A 428 4.40 9.66 -31.58
N GLY A 429 5.07 8.50 -31.66
CA GLY A 429 5.29 7.63 -30.51
C GLY A 429 4.00 7.07 -29.92
N ILE A 430 3.04 6.66 -30.76
CA ILE A 430 1.79 6.07 -30.28
C ILE A 430 2.11 4.80 -29.48
N CYS A 431 1.58 4.74 -28.27
CA CYS A 431 1.57 3.53 -27.45
C CYS A 431 0.12 3.20 -27.10
N THR A 432 -0.30 1.98 -27.38
CA THR A 432 -1.66 1.51 -27.11
C THR A 432 -1.63 0.16 -26.41
N GLY A 433 -2.74 -0.18 -25.78
CA GLY A 433 -2.98 -1.52 -25.32
C GLY A 433 -4.39 -1.69 -24.82
N HIS A 434 -4.76 -2.94 -24.58
CA HIS A 434 -6.00 -3.28 -23.91
C HIS A 434 -5.77 -4.49 -23.00
N ARG A 435 -6.54 -4.59 -21.93
CA ARG A 435 -6.46 -5.71 -20.99
C ARG A 435 -7.78 -5.94 -20.29
N LYS A 436 -8.01 -7.18 -19.86
CA LYS A 436 -9.13 -7.50 -18.98
C LYS A 436 -8.82 -6.97 -17.59
N GLU A 437 -9.75 -6.24 -17.00
CA GLU A 437 -9.63 -5.79 -15.62
C GLU A 437 -10.38 -6.75 -14.70
N ILE A 438 -9.70 -7.21 -13.66
CA ILE A 438 -10.35 -7.83 -12.51
C ILE A 438 -10.09 -6.92 -11.34
N TYR A 439 -11.16 -6.65 -10.59
CA TYR A 439 -11.06 -5.94 -9.34
C TYR A 439 -11.50 -6.85 -8.21
N LEU A 440 -10.92 -6.63 -7.04
CA LEU A 440 -11.40 -7.29 -5.84
C LEU A 440 -12.59 -6.49 -5.32
N GLY A 441 -13.78 -7.00 -5.64
CA GLY A 441 -15.05 -6.37 -5.32
C GLY A 441 -15.27 -6.21 -3.83
N LYS A 442 -15.85 -5.06 -3.48
CA LYS A 442 -16.35 -4.66 -2.15
C LYS A 442 -17.83 -4.28 -2.35
N GLU A 443 -18.70 -5.27 -2.48
CA GLU A 443 -20.13 -5.10 -2.84
C GLU A 443 -21.03 -5.46 -1.64
N LEU A 444 -22.27 -4.95 -1.64
CA LEU A 444 -23.31 -5.35 -0.70
C LEU A 444 -23.82 -6.76 -1.04
N VAL A 445 -23.91 -7.65 -0.05
CA VAL A 445 -24.89 -8.74 -0.07
C VAL A 445 -26.03 -8.35 0.86
N TRP A 446 -27.24 -8.27 0.34
CA TRP A 446 -28.43 -8.21 1.17
C TRP A 446 -28.54 -9.51 1.95
N ASN A 447 -28.47 -9.45 3.28
CA ASN A 447 -29.03 -10.50 4.11
C ASN A 447 -30.54 -10.44 3.95
N TRP A 448 -31.06 -11.21 3.00
CA TRP A 448 -32.48 -11.48 2.91
C TRP A 448 -32.84 -12.49 4.00
N THR A 449 -33.45 -12.02 5.09
CA THR A 449 -34.31 -12.86 5.93
C THR A 449 -35.76 -12.58 5.55
N PRO A 450 -36.52 -13.55 5.03
CA PRO A 450 -37.94 -13.37 4.79
C PRO A 450 -38.65 -13.30 6.14
N GLN A 451 -39.02 -12.08 6.55
CA GLN A 451 -40.10 -11.92 7.50
C GLN A 451 -41.35 -11.56 6.69
N HIS A 452 -42.15 -12.60 6.45
CA HIS A 452 -43.56 -12.58 6.02
C HIS A 452 -43.78 -12.66 4.49
N PRO A 453 -44.63 -13.60 4.02
CA PRO A 453 -45.08 -13.62 2.65
C PRO A 453 -46.20 -12.58 2.48
N HIS A 454 -46.19 -11.87 1.34
CA HIS A 454 -47.20 -10.90 0.89
C HIS A 454 -47.01 -9.45 1.34
N GLU A 455 -46.22 -8.67 0.58
CA GLU A 455 -46.57 -7.29 0.21
C GLU A 455 -45.75 -6.80 -1.02
N PRO A 456 -46.30 -5.91 -1.89
CA PRO A 456 -45.71 -5.56 -3.17
C PRO A 456 -44.68 -4.42 -3.08
N PHE A 457 -43.74 -4.47 -4.04
CA PHE A 457 -42.64 -3.53 -4.30
C PHE A 457 -43.06 -2.06 -4.33
N ILE A 458 -42.43 -1.23 -3.50
CA ILE A 458 -42.33 0.23 -3.70
C ILE A 458 -40.86 0.65 -3.55
N GLU A 459 -40.32 1.22 -4.64
CA GLU A 459 -39.04 1.91 -4.72
C GLU A 459 -38.96 3.04 -3.69
N SER A 460 -37.99 2.98 -2.78
CA SER A 460 -37.56 4.17 -2.03
C SER A 460 -36.03 4.21 -1.92
N ARG A 461 -35.49 5.36 -2.32
CA ARG A 461 -34.07 5.70 -2.39
C ARG A 461 -33.38 5.51 -1.05
N LEU A 462 -32.53 4.49 -0.94
CA LEU A 462 -31.60 4.30 0.16
C LEU A 462 -30.23 4.88 -0.22
N LYS A 463 -29.75 5.83 0.59
CA LYS A 463 -28.36 6.32 0.54
C LYS A 463 -27.42 5.16 0.81
N LEU A 464 -26.67 4.76 -0.23
CA LEU A 464 -25.59 3.78 -0.17
C LEU A 464 -24.40 4.36 0.60
N VAL A 465 -24.09 3.78 1.76
CA VAL A 465 -22.76 3.91 2.38
C VAL A 465 -21.99 2.64 2.07
N LEU A 466 -20.77 2.79 1.55
CA LEU A 466 -19.88 1.66 1.23
C LEU A 466 -19.65 0.78 2.46
N GLN A 467 -20.14 -0.46 2.44
CA GLN A 467 -19.62 -1.52 3.29
C GLN A 467 -18.88 -2.53 2.43
N LYS A 468 -17.57 -2.60 2.68
CA LYS A 468 -16.69 -3.72 2.34
C LYS A 468 -17.41 -5.05 2.64
N PHE A 469 -17.19 -6.13 1.87
CA PHE A 469 -17.73 -7.46 2.20
C PHE A 469 -17.16 -7.93 3.55
N LEU A 470 -17.86 -7.58 4.62
CA LEU A 470 -17.54 -7.95 5.97
C LEU A 470 -18.21 -9.29 6.26
N VAL A 471 -17.42 -10.29 6.62
CA VAL A 471 -17.91 -11.63 6.95
C VAL A 471 -17.70 -11.90 8.44
N GLY A 472 -18.70 -12.50 9.10
CA GLY A 472 -18.57 -12.92 10.49
C GLY A 472 -17.39 -13.86 10.70
N ARG A 473 -16.64 -13.68 11.79
CA ARG A 473 -15.42 -14.45 12.09
C ARG A 473 -15.68 -15.96 12.17
N GLU A 474 -16.87 -16.35 12.59
CA GLU A 474 -17.36 -17.72 12.68
C GLU A 474 -17.51 -18.41 11.31
N LEU A 475 -17.56 -17.65 10.22
CA LEU A 475 -17.69 -18.12 8.84
C LEU A 475 -16.37 -18.06 8.06
N VAL A 476 -15.27 -17.73 8.72
CA VAL A 476 -13.93 -17.68 8.13
C VAL A 476 -13.07 -18.73 8.78
N PHE A 477 -12.62 -19.69 7.97
CA PHE A 477 -11.89 -20.85 8.45
C PHE A 477 -10.48 -20.87 7.89
N TRP A 478 -9.54 -21.36 8.68
CA TRP A 478 -8.15 -21.48 8.30
C TRP A 478 -7.58 -22.79 8.82
N LYS A 479 -6.49 -23.24 8.19
CA LYS A 479 -5.76 -24.44 8.54
C LYS A 479 -4.27 -24.16 8.45
N VAL A 480 -3.52 -24.84 9.31
CA VAL A 480 -2.06 -24.88 9.25
C VAL A 480 -1.54 -26.26 8.89
N GLY A 481 -0.33 -26.29 8.35
CA GLY A 481 0.43 -27.52 8.14
C GLY A 481 1.90 -27.21 7.95
N ALA A 482 2.76 -28.22 8.02
CA ALA A 482 4.19 -28.06 7.77
C ALA A 482 4.75 -29.26 7.01
N LYS A 483 5.84 -29.02 6.29
CA LYS A 483 6.65 -30.04 5.60
C LYS A 483 8.12 -29.74 5.83
N GLN A 484 8.95 -30.78 5.76
CA GLN A 484 10.40 -30.67 5.90
C GLN A 484 11.08 -31.00 4.57
N SER A 485 12.20 -30.33 4.28
CA SER A 485 13.06 -30.76 3.18
C SER A 485 13.81 -32.03 3.56
N MET A 486 13.94 -32.96 2.62
CA MET A 486 14.74 -34.17 2.82
C MET A 486 16.21 -33.86 2.52
N ALA A 487 17.11 -34.40 3.34
CA ALA A 487 18.54 -34.39 3.02
C ALA A 487 18.78 -35.26 1.79
N THR A 488 19.30 -34.71 0.70
CA THR A 488 19.81 -35.52 -0.40
C THR A 488 21.28 -35.82 -0.16
N ASP A 489 21.62 -37.09 0.05
CA ASP A 489 22.99 -37.59 -0.04
C ASP A 489 23.47 -37.47 -1.49
N SER A 490 23.91 -36.28 -1.89
CA SER A 490 24.50 -36.08 -3.21
C SER A 490 25.87 -35.43 -3.07
N ASN A 491 26.88 -36.31 -3.06
CA ASN A 491 28.30 -36.00 -3.22
C ASN A 491 28.64 -35.56 -4.66
N HIS A 492 27.81 -34.71 -5.27
CA HIS A 492 28.02 -34.22 -6.64
C HIS A 492 27.90 -32.69 -6.72
N HIS A 493 29.08 -32.06 -6.77
CA HIS A 493 29.35 -30.71 -7.29
C HIS A 493 28.39 -29.58 -6.91
N VAL A 494 28.36 -29.19 -5.64
CA VAL A 494 27.95 -27.82 -5.23
C VAL A 494 29.21 -26.96 -5.10
N GLY A 495 29.87 -26.74 -6.24
CA GLY A 495 31.09 -25.91 -6.35
C GLY A 495 30.86 -24.51 -6.92
N CYS A 496 29.64 -24.15 -7.33
CA CYS A 496 29.42 -22.93 -8.15
C CYS A 496 28.56 -21.84 -7.48
N LEU A 497 27.85 -22.12 -6.39
CA LEU A 497 26.95 -21.14 -5.73
C LEU A 497 27.46 -20.62 -4.38
N LYS A 498 28.32 -21.37 -3.68
CA LYS A 498 28.97 -20.90 -2.44
C LYS A 498 29.87 -19.68 -2.69
N ASP A 499 30.48 -19.61 -3.87
CA ASP A 499 31.36 -18.51 -4.25
C ASP A 499 30.58 -17.26 -4.69
N THR A 500 29.36 -17.37 -5.20
CA THR A 500 28.57 -16.18 -5.59
C THR A 500 28.04 -15.42 -4.36
N VAL A 501 27.66 -16.13 -3.30
CA VAL A 501 27.21 -15.51 -2.04
C VAL A 501 28.40 -15.03 -1.20
N ARG A 502 29.55 -15.73 -1.20
CA ARG A 502 30.80 -15.24 -0.57
C ARG A 502 31.46 -14.10 -1.32
N ASN A 503 31.47 -14.08 -2.66
CA ASN A 503 32.07 -12.99 -3.45
C ASN A 503 31.18 -11.74 -3.54
N HIS A 504 29.95 -11.77 -3.01
CA HIS A 504 29.14 -10.57 -2.79
C HIS A 504 29.28 -10.01 -1.37
N ALA A 505 29.93 -10.74 -0.45
CA ALA A 505 30.55 -10.12 0.70
C ALA A 505 31.81 -9.38 0.22
N VAL A 506 31.81 -8.05 0.37
CA VAL A 506 32.96 -7.15 0.10
C VAL A 506 33.26 -6.89 -1.38
N ARG A 507 32.29 -6.40 -2.16
CA ARG A 507 32.62 -5.23 -3.00
C ARG A 507 32.46 -4.01 -2.12
N ARG A 508 33.58 -3.40 -1.74
CA ARG A 508 33.59 -2.05 -1.14
C ARG A 508 32.64 -1.16 -1.97
N PRO A 509 31.80 -0.32 -1.35
CA PRO A 509 31.06 0.68 -2.10
C PRO A 509 32.05 1.41 -3.02
N ILE A 510 31.66 1.60 -4.28
CA ILE A 510 32.41 2.45 -5.21
C ILE A 510 32.58 3.77 -4.46
N ASN A 511 33.83 4.08 -4.10
CA ASN A 511 34.18 5.30 -3.39
C ASN A 511 33.75 6.46 -4.29
N PRO A 512 32.68 7.22 -3.96
CA PRO A 512 32.46 8.49 -4.63
C PRO A 512 33.68 9.31 -4.25
N GLN A 513 34.45 9.76 -5.24
CA GLN A 513 35.59 10.63 -4.98
C GLN A 513 35.15 11.75 -4.05
N MET A 514 35.92 11.90 -2.97
CA MET A 514 35.78 12.89 -1.93
C MET A 514 35.42 14.26 -2.52
N ALA A 515 34.21 14.73 -2.26
CA ALA A 515 34.01 16.13 -1.96
C ALA A 515 34.09 16.21 -0.43
N GLU A 516 35.27 16.57 0.07
CA GLU A 516 35.40 17.08 1.44
C GLU A 516 34.61 18.38 1.51
N GLY A 517 33.35 18.26 1.91
CA GLY A 517 32.53 19.34 2.40
C GLY A 517 32.10 18.96 3.81
N ASN A 518 32.73 19.58 4.80
CA ASN A 518 32.29 19.54 6.19
C ASN A 518 30.80 19.89 6.26
N ASP A 519 29.97 18.94 6.68
CA ASP A 519 28.83 19.24 7.53
C ASP A 519 28.41 17.96 8.28
N ASP A 520 29.19 17.61 9.31
CA ASP A 520 28.70 16.81 10.42
C ASP A 520 27.73 17.71 11.23
N GLY A 521 26.55 17.92 10.65
CA GLY A 521 25.44 18.62 11.28
C GLY A 521 24.75 17.71 12.29
N ASP A 522 24.97 18.02 13.56
CA ASP A 522 24.33 17.46 14.75
C ASP A 522 22.80 17.62 14.67
N LEU A 523 22.10 16.74 13.93
CA LEU A 523 20.64 16.70 13.85
C LEU A 523 20.06 15.88 15.01
N MET A 524 20.37 16.29 16.24
CA MET A 524 19.68 15.84 17.44
C MET A 524 19.08 17.04 18.17
N SER A 525 17.75 17.02 18.27
CA SER A 525 16.95 17.69 19.31
C SER A 525 16.88 19.23 19.33
N LYS A 526 16.11 19.79 18.39
CA LYS A 526 15.06 20.82 18.56
C LYS A 526 14.49 21.09 17.16
N SER A 527 13.18 21.27 17.02
CA SER A 527 12.65 21.71 15.73
C SER A 527 13.10 23.15 15.50
N ASP A 528 14.17 23.34 14.73
CA ASP A 528 14.60 24.66 14.24
C ASP A 528 13.59 25.26 13.25
N ALA A 529 12.48 24.55 12.98
CA ALA A 529 11.35 25.07 12.25
C ALA A 529 10.67 26.20 13.05
N SER A 530 10.84 27.43 12.58
CA SER A 530 10.05 28.57 13.02
C SER A 530 8.61 28.47 12.49
N PRO A 531 7.60 29.01 13.20
CA PRO A 531 6.25 29.11 12.68
C PRO A 531 6.21 29.81 11.32
N ALA A 532 5.36 29.34 10.41
CA ALA A 532 5.20 29.98 9.11
C ALA A 532 4.59 31.39 9.23
N PRO A 533 4.93 32.33 8.32
CA PRO A 533 4.44 33.71 8.36
C PRO A 533 2.91 33.77 8.27
N ALA A 534 2.31 34.73 8.97
CA ALA A 534 0.86 34.99 8.94
C ALA A 534 0.53 36.10 7.94
N GLY A 535 -0.68 36.07 7.37
CA GLY A 535 -1.20 37.13 6.50
C GLY A 535 -0.62 37.17 5.07
N GLU A 536 0.38 36.35 4.78
CA GLU A 536 0.97 36.21 3.45
C GLU A 536 0.42 34.96 2.74
N GLU A 537 0.28 35.05 1.42
CA GLU A 537 -0.09 33.89 0.61
C GLU A 537 1.14 33.01 0.34
N ILE A 538 1.13 31.81 0.91
CA ILE A 538 2.25 30.87 0.92
C ILE A 538 1.77 29.48 0.50
N SER A 539 2.62 28.73 -0.22
CA SER A 539 2.31 27.34 -0.57
C SER A 539 2.36 26.44 0.67
N LEU A 540 1.41 25.52 0.79
CA LEU A 540 1.39 24.52 1.87
C LEU A 540 2.69 23.72 1.95
N TYR A 541 3.41 23.52 0.83
CA TYR A 541 4.74 22.93 0.79
C TYR A 541 5.77 23.58 1.72
N ASN A 542 5.67 24.89 1.95
CA ASN A 542 6.61 25.60 2.81
C ASN A 542 6.25 25.51 4.29
N ILE A 543 5.07 24.96 4.61
CA ILE A 543 4.47 24.94 5.94
C ILE A 543 4.40 23.51 6.47
N ALA A 544 4.14 22.55 5.59
CA ALA A 544 3.90 21.17 5.93
C ALA A 544 4.45 20.20 4.87
N HIS A 545 4.68 18.97 5.31
CA HIS A 545 4.86 17.81 4.45
C HIS A 545 3.71 16.84 4.63
N GLY A 546 3.61 15.85 3.76
CA GLY A 546 2.49 14.92 3.77
C GLY A 546 2.79 13.68 2.98
N ARG A 547 1.87 12.73 3.07
CA ARG A 547 1.86 11.50 2.30
C ARG A 547 0.43 11.10 2.01
N ALA A 548 0.18 10.58 0.81
CA ALA A 548 -1.11 10.03 0.42
C ALA A 548 -1.04 8.50 0.25
N GLY A 549 -2.16 7.84 0.49
CA GLY A 549 -2.38 6.42 0.25
C GLY A 549 -3.80 6.16 -0.24
N ASP A 550 -4.03 4.98 -0.82
CA ASP A 550 -5.33 4.56 -1.30
C ASP A 550 -5.91 3.44 -0.43
N LYS A 551 -7.25 3.35 -0.37
CA LYS A 551 -7.92 2.20 0.23
C LYS A 551 -9.16 1.84 -0.55
N GLY A 552 -8.96 1.16 -1.68
CA GLY A 552 -10.03 0.94 -2.65
C GLY A 552 -10.31 2.24 -3.41
N ASN A 553 -11.55 2.72 -3.39
CA ASN A 553 -11.92 3.96 -4.11
C ASN A 553 -11.69 5.24 -3.28
N ASP A 554 -11.19 5.09 -2.06
CA ASP A 554 -10.96 6.17 -1.11
C ASP A 554 -9.49 6.61 -1.15
N LEU A 555 -9.27 7.90 -0.98
CA LEU A 555 -7.96 8.51 -0.80
C LEU A 555 -7.80 8.90 0.67
N ASN A 556 -6.61 8.67 1.23
CA ASN A 556 -6.20 9.33 2.46
C ASN A 556 -4.95 10.19 2.18
N PHE A 557 -4.81 11.31 2.87
CA PHE A 557 -3.56 12.06 2.89
C PHE A 557 -3.34 12.77 4.23
N SER A 558 -2.07 12.91 4.59
CA SER A 558 -1.65 13.60 5.81
C SER A 558 -1.16 15.02 5.52
N ILE A 559 -1.35 15.90 6.50
CA ILE A 559 -0.74 17.23 6.56
C ILE A 559 -0.02 17.34 7.91
N ILE A 560 1.30 17.34 7.86
CA ILE A 560 2.20 17.33 9.01
C ILE A 560 3.02 18.62 8.94
N PRO A 561 2.76 19.60 9.82
CA PRO A 561 3.48 20.88 9.79
C PRO A 561 4.95 20.69 10.16
N HIS A 562 5.83 21.46 9.53
CA HIS A 562 7.25 21.50 9.93
C HIS A 562 7.43 22.07 11.34
N CYS A 563 6.60 23.05 11.71
CA CYS A 563 6.52 23.60 13.06
C CYS A 563 5.20 23.16 13.74
N PRO A 564 5.23 22.36 14.82
CA PRO A 564 4.02 21.86 15.47
C PRO A 564 2.99 22.92 15.88
N THR A 565 3.41 24.16 16.14
CA THR A 565 2.51 25.26 16.51
C THR A 565 1.58 25.70 15.38
N ASP A 566 1.87 25.33 14.13
CA ASP A 566 1.09 25.74 12.97
C ASP A 566 -0.19 24.92 12.79
N ILE A 567 -0.34 23.83 13.56
CA ILE A 567 -1.48 22.91 13.43
C ILE A 567 -2.83 23.60 13.67
N GLU A 568 -2.93 24.48 14.67
CA GLU A 568 -4.19 25.18 14.97
C GLU A 568 -4.59 26.15 13.85
N ARG A 569 -3.60 26.77 13.20
CA ARG A 569 -3.81 27.64 12.06
C ARG A 569 -4.22 26.86 10.81
N LEU A 570 -3.59 25.71 10.57
CA LEU A 570 -3.93 24.80 9.46
C LEU A 570 -5.34 24.22 9.61
N LYS A 571 -5.78 23.90 10.83
CA LYS A 571 -7.15 23.41 11.13
C LYS A 571 -8.24 24.38 10.69
N MET A 572 -7.98 25.68 10.73
CA MET A 572 -8.93 26.71 10.28
C MET A 572 -9.11 26.73 8.75
N ILE A 573 -8.11 26.24 8.00
CA ILE A 573 -8.07 26.32 6.54
C ILE A 573 -8.46 24.98 5.92
N ILE A 574 -7.89 23.89 6.40
CA ILE A 574 -8.05 22.54 5.85
C ILE A 574 -9.36 21.93 6.36
N THR A 575 -10.45 22.47 5.82
CA THR A 575 -11.82 22.05 6.10
C THR A 575 -12.30 21.04 5.07
N PRO A 576 -13.34 20.22 5.38
CA PRO A 576 -13.96 19.34 4.39
C PRO A 576 -14.34 20.04 3.08
N THR A 577 -14.89 21.26 3.18
CA THR A 577 -15.27 22.07 2.02
C THR A 577 -14.07 22.49 1.19
N TRP A 578 -13.00 22.97 1.83
CA TRP A 578 -11.76 23.35 1.15
C TRP A 578 -11.15 22.18 0.40
N VAL A 579 -10.99 21.04 1.08
CA VAL A 579 -10.44 19.80 0.48
C VAL A 579 -11.29 19.36 -0.70
N LYS A 580 -12.62 19.35 -0.56
CA LYS A 580 -13.54 18.96 -1.64
C LYS A 580 -13.37 19.84 -2.87
N GLY A 581 -13.18 21.15 -2.67
CA GLY A 581 -12.84 22.09 -3.74
C GLY A 581 -11.57 21.68 -4.49
N VAL A 582 -10.49 21.47 -3.75
CA VAL A 582 -9.16 21.13 -4.31
C VAL A 582 -9.17 19.80 -5.06
N VAL A 583 -9.83 18.77 -4.52
CA VAL A 583 -9.82 17.43 -5.15
C VAL A 583 -10.88 17.25 -6.24
N SER A 584 -11.83 18.17 -6.38
CA SER A 584 -12.95 17.99 -7.32
C SER A 584 -12.52 17.87 -8.78
N SER A 585 -11.46 18.59 -9.17
CA SER A 585 -10.93 18.59 -10.53
C SER A 585 -10.36 17.25 -10.95
N LEU A 586 -10.00 16.39 -9.98
CA LEU A 586 -9.62 15.01 -10.26
C LEU A 586 -10.71 14.36 -11.13
N LEU A 587 -11.99 14.54 -10.84
CA LEU A 587 -13.07 13.85 -11.55
C LEU A 587 -13.39 14.41 -12.95
N ASN A 588 -12.58 15.32 -13.48
CA ASN A 588 -12.70 15.77 -14.86
C ASN A 588 -12.36 14.63 -15.83
N THR A 589 -13.32 14.29 -16.70
CA THR A 589 -13.17 13.23 -17.73
C THR A 589 -12.39 13.69 -18.95
N SER A 590 -12.24 15.00 -19.16
CA SER A 590 -11.47 15.59 -20.25
C SER A 590 -10.47 16.61 -19.73
N SER A 591 -9.40 16.86 -20.48
CA SER A 591 -8.52 18.02 -20.27
C SER A 591 -9.18 19.34 -20.71
N PHE A 592 -10.28 19.25 -21.47
CA PHE A 592 -11.00 20.40 -22.02
C PHE A 592 -12.50 20.30 -21.69
N PRO A 593 -12.89 20.23 -20.41
CA PRO A 593 -14.29 20.09 -20.04
C PRO A 593 -15.08 21.34 -20.41
N ASP A 594 -16.28 21.15 -20.98
CA ASP A 594 -17.25 22.22 -21.17
C ASP A 594 -18.02 22.54 -19.88
N SER A 595 -18.86 23.59 -19.92
CA SER A 595 -19.66 24.03 -18.78
C SER A 595 -20.58 22.95 -18.24
N ASP A 596 -21.15 22.13 -19.12
CA ASP A 596 -22.14 21.11 -18.76
C ASP A 596 -21.46 19.92 -18.08
N ALA A 597 -20.29 19.51 -18.58
CA ALA A 597 -19.43 18.52 -17.95
C ALA A 597 -18.98 18.97 -16.56
N LEU A 598 -18.57 20.24 -16.40
CA LEU A 598 -18.19 20.80 -15.10
C LEU A 598 -19.38 20.82 -14.13
N ALA A 599 -20.57 21.20 -14.59
CA ALA A 599 -21.78 21.21 -13.77
C ALA A 599 -22.21 19.78 -13.37
N LYS A 600 -22.14 18.82 -14.29
CA LYS A 600 -22.44 17.40 -14.02
C LYS A 600 -21.46 16.82 -12.98
N ARG A 601 -20.16 17.11 -13.13
CA ARG A 601 -19.12 16.72 -12.17
C ARG A 601 -19.34 17.35 -10.81
N GLY A 602 -19.70 18.64 -10.74
CA GLY A 602 -20.03 19.32 -9.49
C GLY A 602 -21.16 18.63 -8.72
N ARG A 603 -22.30 18.36 -9.39
CA ARG A 603 -23.42 17.62 -8.79
C ARG A 603 -23.00 16.24 -8.28
N TRP A 604 -22.23 15.50 -9.08
CA TRP A 604 -21.77 14.16 -8.69
C TRP A 604 -20.88 14.21 -7.45
N VAL A 605 -19.94 15.16 -7.40
CA VAL A 605 -19.06 15.40 -6.25
C VAL A 605 -19.87 15.73 -5.00
N ASP A 606 -20.89 16.57 -5.13
CA ASP A 606 -21.76 16.94 -4.01
C ASP A 606 -22.54 15.74 -3.45
N GLU A 607 -23.01 14.85 -4.33
CA GLU A 607 -23.80 13.68 -3.95
C GLU A 607 -22.97 12.48 -3.45
N HIS A 608 -21.75 12.26 -3.98
CA HIS A 608 -21.04 10.98 -3.81
C HIS A 608 -19.69 11.08 -3.08
N VAL A 609 -19.09 12.27 -3.01
CA VAL A 609 -17.79 12.49 -2.35
C VAL A 609 -18.01 13.07 -0.96
N SER A 610 -17.50 12.38 0.06
CA SER A 610 -17.42 12.90 1.42
C SER A 610 -15.96 13.12 1.82
N VAL A 611 -15.74 14.12 2.67
CA VAL A 611 -14.43 14.43 3.24
C VAL A 611 -14.52 14.40 4.75
N GLU A 612 -13.59 13.71 5.37
CA GLU A 612 -13.43 13.59 6.82
C GLU A 612 -12.03 14.09 7.19
N VAL A 613 -11.94 14.97 8.19
CA VAL A 613 -10.65 15.54 8.65
C VAL A 613 -10.47 15.15 10.11
N TYR A 614 -9.39 14.44 10.39
CA TYR A 614 -9.07 13.90 11.71
C TYR A 614 -7.79 14.53 12.26
N GLU A 615 -7.83 14.91 13.53
CA GLU A 615 -6.63 15.36 14.25
C GLU A 615 -5.91 14.16 14.89
N VAL A 616 -4.60 14.09 14.67
CA VAL A 616 -3.70 13.13 15.31
C VAL A 616 -2.76 13.92 16.22
N ARG A 617 -3.24 14.13 17.45
CA ARG A 617 -2.66 15.03 18.46
C ARG A 617 -1.22 14.70 18.81
N GLY A 618 -0.87 13.41 18.92
CA GLY A 618 0.46 12.98 19.36
C GLY A 618 1.60 13.33 18.40
N ILE A 619 1.28 13.65 17.14
CA ILE A 619 2.25 14.11 16.12
C ILE A 619 1.86 15.45 15.48
N HIS A 620 0.91 16.19 16.09
CA HIS A 620 0.48 17.51 15.65
C HIS A 620 0.09 17.60 14.17
N SER A 621 -0.70 16.65 13.67
CA SER A 621 -1.01 16.52 12.24
C SER A 621 -2.49 16.33 11.95
N LEU A 622 -2.87 16.53 10.69
CA LEU A 622 -4.19 16.17 10.16
C LEU A 622 -4.09 14.93 9.27
N ASN A 623 -5.03 14.00 9.45
CA ASN A 623 -5.31 12.92 8.51
C ASN A 623 -6.63 13.22 7.81
N VAL A 624 -6.60 13.35 6.49
CA VAL A 624 -7.77 13.65 5.67
C VAL A 624 -8.15 12.42 4.87
N VAL A 625 -9.43 12.06 4.92
CA VAL A 625 -9.99 10.95 4.14
C VAL A 625 -11.02 11.50 3.17
N VAL A 626 -10.85 11.18 1.89
CA VAL A 626 -11.75 11.55 0.81
C VAL A 626 -12.35 10.28 0.22
N ARG A 627 -13.65 10.09 0.42
CA ARG A 627 -14.37 8.91 -0.07
C ARG A 627 -14.74 9.05 -1.53
N ASN A 628 -14.68 7.95 -2.27
CA ASN A 628 -15.13 7.85 -3.67
C ASN A 628 -14.48 8.81 -4.68
N ILE A 629 -13.17 9.03 -4.58
CA ILE A 629 -12.47 10.01 -5.45
C ILE A 629 -11.52 9.39 -6.49
N LEU A 630 -11.14 8.12 -6.30
CA LEU A 630 -10.07 7.48 -7.08
C LEU A 630 -10.52 6.77 -8.37
N ASP A 631 -11.73 7.03 -8.85
CA ASP A 631 -12.26 6.48 -10.11
C ASP A 631 -12.26 4.93 -10.14
N GLY A 632 -12.67 4.28 -9.05
CA GLY A 632 -12.70 2.83 -8.91
C GLY A 632 -11.47 2.23 -8.23
N GLY A 633 -10.52 3.06 -7.80
CA GLY A 633 -9.32 2.63 -7.08
C GLY A 633 -8.27 1.95 -7.96
N VAL A 634 -7.16 1.50 -7.36
CA VAL A 634 -5.94 1.04 -8.06
C VAL A 634 -6.19 0.07 -9.22
N ASN A 635 -7.14 -0.84 -9.07
CA ASN A 635 -7.41 -1.88 -10.07
C ASN A 635 -8.21 -1.34 -11.28
N CYS A 636 -9.14 -0.40 -11.07
CA CYS A 636 -10.05 0.07 -12.13
C CYS A 636 -9.78 1.49 -12.62
N SER A 637 -9.03 2.29 -11.87
CA SER A 637 -8.85 3.71 -12.14
C SER A 637 -8.35 3.95 -13.56
N ARG A 638 -9.03 4.86 -14.28
CA ARG A 638 -8.61 5.33 -15.61
C ARG A 638 -7.53 6.41 -15.53
N ARG A 639 -7.20 6.85 -14.31
CA ARG A 639 -6.15 7.83 -14.03
C ARG A 639 -4.76 7.27 -14.29
N ILE A 640 -3.81 8.19 -14.48
CA ILE A 640 -2.38 7.84 -14.54
C ILE A 640 -1.86 7.45 -13.15
N ASP A 641 -2.12 8.27 -12.13
CA ASP A 641 -1.84 7.95 -10.74
C ASP A 641 -3.06 7.27 -10.12
N ARG A 642 -3.08 5.94 -10.25
CA ARG A 642 -4.17 5.10 -9.75
C ARG A 642 -4.17 4.94 -8.23
N HIS A 643 -3.01 5.18 -7.62
CA HIS A 643 -2.81 5.08 -6.16
C HIS A 643 -3.05 6.42 -5.45
N GLY A 644 -3.16 7.52 -6.20
CA GLY A 644 -3.30 8.85 -5.62
C GLY A 644 -2.08 9.31 -4.81
N LYS A 645 -0.91 8.67 -4.97
CA LYS A 645 0.30 8.99 -4.18
C LYS A 645 0.76 10.42 -4.40
N THR A 646 0.69 10.89 -5.64
CA THR A 646 1.06 12.26 -6.04
C THR A 646 0.02 13.29 -5.61
N ILE A 647 -1.18 12.88 -5.14
CA ILE A 647 -2.22 13.82 -4.73
C ILE A 647 -1.79 14.61 -3.49
N SER A 648 -0.97 14.01 -2.61
CA SER A 648 -0.39 14.77 -1.48
C SER A 648 0.38 16.00 -1.95
N ASP A 649 1.19 15.86 -3.01
CA ASP A 649 1.93 16.97 -3.62
C ASP A 649 1.02 18.01 -4.27
N LEU A 650 -0.11 17.59 -4.87
CA LEU A 650 -1.12 18.51 -5.41
C LEU A 650 -1.79 19.35 -4.32
N ILE A 651 -2.04 18.74 -3.17
CA ILE A 651 -2.57 19.43 -1.99
C ILE A 651 -1.51 20.40 -1.44
N LEU A 652 -0.25 19.96 -1.31
CA LEU A 652 0.84 20.81 -0.80
C LEU A 652 1.17 21.98 -1.75
N CYS A 653 0.92 21.84 -3.05
CA CYS A 653 1.01 22.95 -4.02
C CYS A 653 -0.01 24.08 -3.77
N GLN A 654 -1.10 23.83 -3.04
CA GLN A 654 -2.11 24.86 -2.82
C GLN A 654 -1.54 26.03 -2.02
N ARG A 655 -1.94 27.24 -2.41
CA ARG A 655 -1.57 28.48 -1.74
C ARG A 655 -2.63 28.82 -0.69
N VAL A 656 -2.17 29.14 0.51
CA VAL A 656 -3.01 29.44 1.67
C VAL A 656 -2.50 30.69 2.38
N VAL A 657 -3.39 31.35 3.13
CA VAL A 657 -3.03 32.47 4.01
C VAL A 657 -3.24 32.01 5.44
N LEU A 658 -2.16 31.92 6.22
CA LEU A 658 -2.26 31.54 7.62
C LEU A 658 -2.77 32.71 8.47
N PRO A 659 -3.70 32.47 9.42
CA PRO A 659 -4.06 33.46 10.43
C PRO A 659 -2.88 33.77 11.37
N PRO A 660 -2.94 34.84 12.17
CA PRO A 660 -2.03 35.07 13.29
C PRO A 660 -2.05 33.90 14.29
N LEU A 661 -0.93 33.71 15.01
CA LEU A 661 -0.79 32.70 16.07
C LEU A 661 -1.67 32.99 17.29
#